data_AF-A0AA36N714-F1
#
_entry.id   AF-A0AA36N714-F1
#
_cell.length_a   1.000
_cell.length_b   1.000
_cell.length_c   1.000
_cell.angle_alpha   90.00
_cell.angle_beta   90.00
_cell.angle_gamma   90.00
#
_symmetry.space_group_name_H-M   'P 1'
#
loop_
_entity.id
_entity.type
_entity.pdbx_description
1 polymer ?
#
loop_
_entity_poly.entity_id
_entity_poly.type
_entity_poly.pdbx_seq_one_letter_code
_entity_poly.pdbx_strand_id
1 'polypeptide(L)'
;MATTSSRRLCWRSPDCGQERPGPWESPERRLRKRTFEPKACKFGRLPLPGQQCPGDRLDLEEAGFQRKRQSQPCLAQVVAEADRVLQDNGTVQETEAVLRRWSSTWAKVAGKGLDEDSRGAAQVTSQHLWRGGVALRASPQQDSDPEEWLAKSREEVEGFSKAQVSSWVAAVLLDAGLEADDITEVTTILLKQKVVGAALLKLTLEKLIPHGPAMLLTRKIRLLQEPQVTEQVVTAKDFNIAACLRPSNGDRPKRFLELDSCVDDCMQAVQDNLPLVTKATIPRVPAAMLSRFMGGGKTTMLYEVFDRLKKEEKLPIFISFSGDSLVYRLDGEKVMDTMLRAIAVSLMKNKPADKKGAERVRCSEEALKAYLEDKKDVVLVVDELNVLLKSNPTYDRQALGRFLRDTFLNPAGRHLVLSTSIPTSAGLEQVLDTGAEGSRKVIPIQMPRCAEVQRLRGMHPNCAALTPLEAVYFGYVPSLIYSVKTGDLDLKDRFRDIARFAKSEGLQDLARSFLSEFFTGRRGSNHDPVRAFDALTESPALGEIRWILAYVGRMCCHLEWEQVGEWIDEIPRWSGKVESGQDWETVVLVALCLRCHEAMYSSPHELLKLPRGARRPADVHLMRVPQENCSGPSDMLAWWKEQPIPTYPYIAVLSPNGTKTSIIDVMWVYQKEAAANCFVTAIQAKLGKAIPKQDMPQGMLGLLFRGQAPAATRVDPWQRWEYLTARDFASFLGKSLTAACPGNWPSLTD
;
A
#
# COMPACT_ATOMS: atom_id res chain seq x y z
N MET A 1 45.76 12.92 -25.02
CA MET A 1 47.00 12.92 -25.82
C MET A 1 47.92 11.86 -25.25
N ALA A 2 48.50 10.97 -26.07
CA ALA A 2 49.50 9.94 -25.68
C ALA A 2 48.98 8.90 -24.63
N THR A 3 49.47 7.66 -24.53
CA THR A 3 50.58 6.95 -25.19
C THR A 3 50.35 5.42 -25.10
N THR A 4 50.73 4.65 -26.14
CA THR A 4 51.38 3.30 -26.15
C THR A 4 51.10 2.22 -25.06
N SER A 5 51.28 0.90 -25.29
CA SER A 5 51.40 0.01 -26.47
C SER A 5 51.63 -1.45 -25.96
N SER A 6 51.89 -2.39 -26.88
CA SER A 6 52.46 -3.74 -26.64
C SER A 6 51.47 -4.82 -26.11
N ARG A 7 51.66 -6.12 -26.31
CA ARG A 7 52.13 -6.99 -27.43
C ARG A 7 52.32 -8.41 -26.83
N ARG A 8 51.72 -9.44 -27.47
CA ARG A 8 52.17 -10.86 -27.56
C ARG A 8 52.51 -11.63 -26.25
N LEU A 9 52.04 -12.86 -26.04
CA LEU A 9 52.58 -14.08 -26.69
C LEU A 9 51.70 -15.30 -26.39
N CYS A 10 51.72 -16.32 -27.26
CA CYS A 10 51.19 -17.67 -26.99
C CYS A 10 52.18 -18.49 -26.14
N TRP A 11 51.77 -19.67 -25.64
CA TRP A 11 52.42 -20.98 -25.87
C TRP A 11 51.53 -22.14 -25.33
N ARG A 12 51.89 -23.39 -25.64
CA ARG A 12 51.05 -24.60 -25.86
C ARG A 12 50.50 -25.36 -24.61
N SER A 13 49.44 -26.16 -24.87
CA SER A 13 48.97 -27.49 -24.36
C SER A 13 49.93 -28.39 -23.55
N PRO A 14 49.47 -29.47 -22.86
CA PRO A 14 48.28 -30.33 -23.12
C PRO A 14 47.43 -30.66 -21.84
N ASP A 15 46.61 -31.72 -21.66
CA ASP A 15 46.25 -32.95 -22.42
C ASP A 15 44.87 -33.55 -21.98
N CYS A 16 44.40 -34.60 -22.68
CA CYS A 16 43.41 -35.67 -22.33
C CYS A 16 41.96 -35.29 -21.91
N GLY A 17 40.91 -35.99 -22.39
CA GLY A 17 40.84 -37.18 -23.24
C GLY A 17 39.49 -37.32 -23.97
N GLN A 18 39.45 -38.22 -24.96
CA GLN A 18 38.28 -38.44 -25.83
C GLN A 18 37.43 -39.62 -25.36
N GLU A 19 36.10 -39.45 -25.37
CA GLU A 19 35.18 -40.53 -25.77
C GLU A 19 34.15 -39.97 -26.75
N ARG A 20 33.86 -40.74 -27.80
CA ARG A 20 32.73 -40.51 -28.72
C ARG A 20 31.54 -41.35 -28.24
N PRO A 21 30.31 -40.98 -28.63
CA PRO A 21 29.67 -41.80 -29.67
C PRO A 21 29.12 -40.99 -30.84
N GLY A 22 28.81 -41.71 -31.93
CA GLY A 22 28.31 -41.16 -33.19
C GLY A 22 26.80 -40.90 -33.23
N PRO A 23 26.26 -40.53 -34.41
CA PRO A 23 24.91 -40.00 -34.57
C PRO A 23 23.88 -41.11 -34.77
N TRP A 24 22.75 -41.06 -34.04
CA TRP A 24 21.56 -41.86 -34.32
C TRP A 24 20.27 -41.03 -34.18
N GLU A 25 19.63 -40.87 -35.34
CA GLU A 25 18.19 -40.91 -35.65
C GLU A 25 17.14 -40.59 -34.57
N SER A 26 16.16 -39.79 -34.99
CA SER A 26 14.89 -39.59 -34.28
C SER A 26 13.97 -40.83 -34.38
N PRO A 27 13.19 -41.11 -33.34
CA PRO A 27 11.97 -41.92 -33.48
C PRO A 27 10.73 -41.14 -33.02
N GLU A 28 9.85 -40.82 -33.97
CA GLU A 28 8.44 -40.64 -33.63
C GLU A 28 7.79 -41.99 -33.20
N ARG A 29 6.62 -41.91 -32.56
CA ARG A 29 5.61 -42.98 -32.44
C ARG A 29 5.94 -44.23 -31.58
N ARG A 30 5.56 -44.19 -30.29
CA ARG A 30 4.33 -44.87 -29.76
C ARG A 30 4.37 -45.06 -28.23
N LEU A 31 3.31 -44.61 -27.54
CA LEU A 31 2.58 -45.30 -26.45
C LEU A 31 1.38 -44.42 -26.04
N ARG A 32 0.21 -44.61 -26.68
CA ARG A 32 -0.98 -45.29 -26.12
C ARG A 32 -1.57 -44.68 -24.83
N LYS A 33 -2.64 -43.88 -25.05
CA LYS A 33 -3.93 -43.90 -24.34
C LYS A 33 -3.94 -44.02 -22.80
N ARG A 34 -4.11 -42.88 -22.13
CA ARG A 34 -5.10 -42.71 -21.05
C ARG A 34 -5.83 -41.38 -21.21
N THR A 35 -6.97 -41.41 -21.90
CA THR A 35 -7.92 -40.29 -21.95
C THR A 35 -8.78 -40.32 -20.69
N PHE A 36 -8.73 -39.28 -19.87
CA PHE A 36 -9.72 -39.00 -18.84
C PHE A 36 -10.82 -38.12 -19.46
N GLU A 37 -12.07 -38.55 -19.37
CA GLU A 37 -13.22 -37.76 -19.83
C GLU A 37 -13.62 -36.73 -18.78
N PRO A 38 -13.80 -35.43 -19.13
CA PRO A 38 -14.63 -34.52 -18.37
C PRO A 38 -16.09 -34.68 -18.81
N LYS A 39 -16.98 -34.95 -17.86
CA LYS A 39 -18.42 -35.09 -18.11
C LYS A 39 -19.02 -33.80 -18.65
N ALA A 40 -19.70 -33.89 -19.80
CA ALA A 40 -20.49 -32.78 -20.33
C ALA A 40 -21.79 -32.59 -19.52
N CYS A 41 -22.03 -31.37 -19.02
CA CYS A 41 -23.37 -30.94 -18.64
C CYS A 41 -24.14 -30.44 -19.87
N LYS A 42 -25.42 -30.84 -19.98
CA LYS A 42 -26.23 -30.65 -21.18
C LYS A 42 -26.76 -29.22 -21.31
N PHE A 43 -26.72 -28.68 -22.52
CA PHE A 43 -27.49 -27.50 -22.91
C PHE A 43 -29.00 -27.80 -22.91
N GLY A 44 -29.78 -26.91 -22.27
CA GLY A 44 -31.22 -26.75 -22.53
C GLY A 44 -31.44 -25.79 -23.69
N ARG A 45 -32.43 -26.05 -24.57
CA ARG A 45 -32.65 -25.29 -25.80
C ARG A 45 -33.48 -24.02 -25.56
N LEU A 46 -33.12 -22.95 -26.26
CA LEU A 46 -34.00 -21.83 -26.58
C LEU A 46 -34.88 -22.17 -27.81
N PRO A 47 -36.12 -21.67 -27.89
CA PRO A 47 -36.85 -21.49 -29.15
C PRO A 47 -36.74 -20.04 -29.68
N LEU A 48 -36.66 -19.90 -31.00
CA LEU A 48 -36.89 -18.64 -31.75
C LEU A 48 -38.22 -18.77 -32.54
N PRO A 49 -38.66 -17.83 -33.39
CA PRO A 49 -39.70 -16.89 -32.97
C PRO A 49 -40.96 -16.89 -33.86
N GLY A 50 -42.05 -16.30 -33.34
CA GLY A 50 -43.13 -15.74 -34.15
C GLY A 50 -44.39 -16.59 -34.30
N GLN A 51 -45.47 -16.17 -33.62
CA GLN A 51 -46.84 -16.20 -34.14
C GLN A 51 -47.70 -15.15 -33.41
N GLN A 52 -48.85 -14.80 -33.99
CA GLN A 52 -49.54 -13.51 -33.81
C GLN A 52 -50.52 -13.47 -32.62
N CYS A 53 -50.83 -12.24 -32.16
CA CYS A 53 -52.03 -11.94 -31.35
C CYS A 53 -53.31 -12.13 -32.19
N PRO A 54 -54.45 -12.47 -31.55
CA PRO A 54 -55.33 -11.49 -30.90
C PRO A 54 -55.60 -11.89 -29.43
N GLY A 55 -56.22 -11.11 -28.54
CA GLY A 55 -57.12 -9.97 -28.67
C GLY A 55 -58.30 -10.20 -27.71
N ASP A 56 -58.78 -9.11 -27.09
CA ASP A 56 -59.99 -8.97 -26.26
C ASP A 56 -59.93 -9.10 -24.72
N ARG A 57 -60.74 -8.21 -24.12
CA ARG A 57 -61.04 -8.06 -22.69
C ARG A 57 -62.12 -9.07 -22.26
N LEU A 58 -62.10 -9.46 -20.99
CA LEU A 58 -63.27 -9.40 -20.11
C LEU A 58 -62.85 -9.53 -18.63
N ASP A 59 -63.65 -8.93 -17.75
CA ASP A 59 -63.44 -8.87 -16.30
C ASP A 59 -64.00 -10.12 -15.56
N LEU A 60 -63.79 -10.15 -14.23
CA LEU A 60 -64.39 -11.06 -13.22
C LEU A 60 -63.84 -12.50 -13.26
N GLU A 61 -63.14 -12.98 -12.23
CA GLU A 61 -63.69 -13.25 -10.89
C GLU A 61 -62.56 -13.61 -9.88
N GLU A 62 -62.91 -13.63 -8.59
CA GLU A 62 -61.97 -13.81 -7.49
C GLU A 62 -61.60 -15.29 -7.24
N ALA A 63 -60.31 -15.59 -7.12
CA ALA A 63 -59.83 -16.81 -6.47
C ALA A 63 -58.63 -16.48 -5.56
N GLY A 64 -58.87 -16.52 -4.24
CA GLY A 64 -57.96 -15.91 -3.27
C GLY A 64 -56.63 -16.63 -3.07
N PHE A 65 -55.55 -15.84 -3.01
CA PHE A 65 -54.35 -16.22 -2.26
C PHE A 65 -53.84 -15.04 -1.43
N GLN A 66 -54.58 -14.71 -0.36
CA GLN A 66 -54.14 -13.74 0.65
C GLN A 66 -52.90 -14.26 1.40
N ARG A 67 -51.70 -14.04 0.84
CA ARG A 67 -50.51 -13.92 1.68
C ARG A 67 -50.62 -12.60 2.43
N LYS A 68 -51.02 -12.65 3.71
CA LYS A 68 -50.92 -11.54 4.65
C LYS A 68 -49.50 -10.97 4.60
N ARG A 69 -49.31 -9.84 3.90
CA ARG A 69 -48.21 -8.92 4.21
C ARG A 69 -48.54 -8.33 5.58
N GLN A 70 -48.00 -8.95 6.64
CA GLN A 70 -47.88 -8.26 7.91
C GLN A 70 -47.00 -7.03 7.66
N SER A 71 -47.59 -5.85 7.73
CA SER A 71 -46.86 -4.59 7.74
C SER A 71 -45.88 -4.64 8.91
N GLN A 72 -44.57 -4.59 8.62
CA GLN A 72 -43.59 -4.39 9.67
C GLN A 72 -43.83 -3.01 10.28
N PRO A 73 -43.97 -2.90 11.62
CA PRO A 73 -44.21 -1.61 12.24
C PRO A 73 -43.00 -0.71 12.05
N CYS A 74 -43.26 0.57 11.76
CA CYS A 74 -42.21 1.56 11.65
C CYS A 74 -41.60 1.85 13.04
N LEU A 75 -40.40 2.42 13.07
CA LEU A 75 -39.66 2.74 14.31
C LEU A 75 -40.53 3.52 15.32
N ALA A 76 -41.37 4.43 14.84
CA ALA A 76 -42.29 5.22 15.66
C ALA A 76 -43.33 4.37 16.43
N GLN A 77 -43.84 3.28 15.85
CA GLN A 77 -44.75 2.36 16.54
C GLN A 77 -44.03 1.55 17.63
N VAL A 78 -42.77 1.15 17.39
CA VAL A 78 -41.94 0.44 18.37
C VAL A 78 -41.61 1.34 19.57
N VAL A 79 -41.30 2.63 19.33
CA VAL A 79 -41.09 3.62 20.39
C VAL A 79 -42.38 3.88 21.17
N ALA A 80 -43.51 4.09 20.48
CA ALA A 80 -44.80 4.33 21.13
C ALA A 80 -45.27 3.16 22.02
N GLU A 81 -45.03 1.91 21.61
CA GLU A 81 -45.42 0.73 22.41
C GLU A 81 -44.47 0.51 23.60
N ALA A 82 -43.18 0.82 23.46
CA ALA A 82 -42.23 0.82 24.57
C ALA A 82 -42.54 1.92 25.60
N ASP A 83 -42.84 3.15 25.15
CA ASP A 83 -43.26 4.24 26.03
C ASP A 83 -44.58 3.93 26.76
N ARG A 84 -45.54 3.25 26.10
CA ARG A 84 -46.79 2.86 26.77
C ARG A 84 -46.57 1.86 27.90
N VAL A 85 -45.73 0.84 27.68
CA VAL A 85 -45.36 -0.15 28.72
C VAL A 85 -44.63 0.51 29.90
N LEU A 86 -43.83 1.54 29.64
CA LEU A 86 -43.15 2.33 30.68
C LEU A 86 -44.08 3.29 31.42
N GLN A 87 -45.14 3.79 30.80
CA GLN A 87 -46.15 4.65 31.43
C GLN A 87 -47.15 3.85 32.29
N ASP A 88 -47.46 2.61 31.92
CA ASP A 88 -48.40 1.72 32.63
C ASP A 88 -47.77 1.02 33.87
N ASN A 89 -46.64 1.52 34.41
CA ASN A 89 -45.85 0.90 35.51
C ASN A 89 -45.38 -0.55 35.25
N GLY A 90 -45.14 -0.92 33.98
CA GLY A 90 -44.62 -2.24 33.61
C GLY A 90 -43.30 -2.57 34.31
N THR A 91 -43.11 -3.83 34.67
CA THR A 91 -41.88 -4.28 35.34
C THR A 91 -40.69 -4.29 34.38
N VAL A 92 -39.47 -4.17 34.93
CA VAL A 92 -38.22 -4.20 34.13
C VAL A 92 -38.12 -5.46 33.27
N GLN A 93 -38.66 -6.60 33.74
CA GLN A 93 -38.68 -7.87 33.01
C GLN A 93 -39.62 -7.85 31.79
N GLU A 94 -40.73 -7.11 31.85
CA GLU A 94 -41.67 -6.97 30.72
C GLU A 94 -41.07 -6.07 29.63
N THR A 95 -40.44 -4.96 30.02
CA THR A 95 -39.67 -4.10 29.11
C THR A 95 -38.50 -4.88 28.48
N GLU A 96 -37.79 -5.71 29.26
CA GLU A 96 -36.71 -6.54 28.74
C GLU A 96 -37.21 -7.64 27.77
N ALA A 97 -38.37 -8.25 28.04
CA ALA A 97 -38.99 -9.22 27.14
C ALA A 97 -39.38 -8.61 25.79
N VAL A 98 -39.93 -7.38 25.79
CA VAL A 98 -40.21 -6.61 24.57
C VAL A 98 -38.91 -6.35 23.80
N LEU A 99 -37.88 -5.79 24.45
CA LEU A 99 -36.60 -5.47 23.82
C LEU A 99 -35.88 -6.71 23.25
N ARG A 100 -35.89 -7.85 23.97
CA ARG A 100 -35.33 -9.13 23.46
C ARG A 100 -36.07 -9.63 22.22
N ARG A 101 -37.41 -9.52 22.19
CA ARG A 101 -38.22 -9.90 21.02
C ARG A 101 -37.82 -9.07 19.79
N TRP A 102 -37.66 -7.76 19.95
CA TRP A 102 -37.27 -6.84 18.88
C TRP A 102 -35.82 -6.96 18.44
N SER A 103 -34.87 -7.19 19.35
CA SER A 103 -33.47 -7.45 19.02
C SER A 103 -33.31 -8.65 18.07
N SER A 104 -34.08 -9.74 18.30
CA SER A 104 -34.09 -10.92 17.42
C SER A 104 -34.65 -10.63 16.01
N THR A 105 -35.52 -9.62 15.88
CA THR A 105 -36.07 -9.15 14.61
C THR A 105 -35.08 -8.26 13.89
N TRP A 106 -34.43 -7.34 14.60
CA TRP A 106 -33.39 -6.46 14.04
C TRP A 106 -32.17 -7.23 13.52
N ALA A 107 -31.71 -8.27 14.24
CA ALA A 107 -30.64 -9.14 13.75
C ALA A 107 -30.98 -9.85 12.42
N LYS A 108 -32.28 -10.11 12.16
CA LYS A 108 -32.76 -10.69 10.88
C LYS A 108 -32.91 -9.66 9.76
N VAL A 109 -33.11 -8.38 10.11
CA VAL A 109 -33.18 -7.28 9.14
C VAL A 109 -31.78 -6.81 8.76
N ALA A 110 -30.87 -6.62 9.72
CA ALA A 110 -29.49 -6.17 9.46
C ALA A 110 -28.68 -7.12 8.56
N GLY A 111 -29.06 -8.41 8.46
CA GLY A 111 -28.50 -9.36 7.50
C GLY A 111 -28.93 -9.14 6.04
N LYS A 112 -29.77 -8.13 5.75
CA LYS A 112 -30.22 -7.70 4.42
C LYS A 112 -30.20 -6.18 4.36
N GLY A 113 -29.22 -5.61 3.67
CA GLY A 113 -28.97 -4.15 3.67
C GLY A 113 -30.21 -3.31 3.32
N LEU A 114 -30.33 -2.16 3.99
CA LEU A 114 -31.34 -1.13 3.74
C LEU A 114 -30.86 -0.15 2.65
N ASP A 115 -31.80 0.38 1.87
CA ASP A 115 -31.54 1.36 0.81
C ASP A 115 -31.42 2.81 1.32
N GLU A 116 -31.14 3.73 0.39
CA GLU A 116 -30.83 5.12 0.69
C GLU A 116 -32.06 5.97 1.01
N ASP A 117 -33.24 5.66 0.45
CA ASP A 117 -34.50 6.37 0.75
C ASP A 117 -34.88 6.24 2.23
N SER A 118 -34.54 5.10 2.84
CA SER A 118 -34.71 4.84 4.27
C SER A 118 -33.85 5.75 5.17
N ARG A 119 -32.76 6.32 4.66
CA ARG A 119 -31.88 7.25 5.42
C ARG A 119 -32.41 8.67 5.43
N GLY A 120 -32.97 9.15 4.30
CA GLY A 120 -33.53 10.50 4.20
C GLY A 120 -34.67 10.76 5.19
N ALA A 121 -35.57 9.78 5.35
CA ALA A 121 -36.72 9.90 6.28
C ALA A 121 -36.30 10.03 7.77
N ALA A 122 -35.21 9.37 8.17
CA ALA A 122 -34.69 9.47 9.55
C ALA A 122 -34.16 10.88 9.85
N GLN A 123 -33.52 11.52 8.88
CA GLN A 123 -32.87 12.82 9.03
C GLN A 123 -33.86 14.00 9.08
N VAL A 124 -35.00 13.90 8.38
CA VAL A 124 -36.10 14.89 8.46
C VAL A 124 -36.86 14.78 9.79
N THR A 125 -36.98 13.56 10.34
CA THR A 125 -37.74 13.33 11.58
C THR A 125 -37.01 13.89 12.82
N SER A 126 -35.67 13.90 12.85
CA SER A 126 -34.92 14.49 13.97
C SER A 126 -35.06 16.02 14.03
N GLN A 127 -35.14 16.70 12.89
CA GLN A 127 -35.26 18.18 12.84
C GLN A 127 -36.61 18.73 13.33
N HIS A 128 -37.67 17.93 13.37
CA HIS A 128 -38.99 18.38 13.83
C HIS A 128 -39.25 18.18 15.34
N LEU A 129 -38.45 17.37 16.04
CA LEU A 129 -38.58 17.19 17.50
C LEU A 129 -37.92 18.33 18.33
N TRP A 130 -37.12 19.20 17.71
CA TRP A 130 -36.33 20.23 18.38
C TRP A 130 -37.02 21.58 18.66
N ARG A 131 -38.33 21.71 18.42
CA ARG A 131 -39.10 22.96 18.72
C ARG A 131 -39.93 22.93 20.01
N GLY A 132 -39.82 21.87 20.82
CA GLY A 132 -40.47 21.74 22.13
C GLY A 132 -39.57 22.14 23.31
N GLY A 133 -39.20 23.42 23.42
CA GLY A 133 -38.28 23.88 24.46
C GLY A 133 -38.89 23.92 25.86
N VAL A 134 -38.52 22.99 26.73
CA VAL A 134 -38.62 23.13 28.20
C VAL A 134 -37.22 23.05 28.79
N ALA A 135 -36.67 24.20 29.15
CA ALA A 135 -35.33 24.30 29.73
C ALA A 135 -35.30 23.79 31.17
N LEU A 136 -35.00 22.50 31.35
CA LEU A 136 -34.55 21.96 32.63
C LEU A 136 -33.16 22.52 32.94
N ARG A 137 -33.12 23.62 33.69
CA ARG A 137 -31.88 24.11 34.32
C ARG A 137 -31.40 23.05 35.31
N ALA A 138 -30.39 22.27 34.92
CA ALA A 138 -29.58 21.54 35.88
C ALA A 138 -28.83 22.57 36.75
N SER A 139 -28.83 22.36 38.07
CA SER A 139 -28.07 23.20 38.99
C SER A 139 -26.57 23.08 38.73
N PRO A 140 -25.78 24.17 38.90
CA PRO A 140 -24.33 24.08 38.82
C PRO A 140 -23.81 23.28 40.03
N GLN A 141 -23.27 22.09 39.80
CA GLN A 141 -22.57 21.31 40.82
C GLN A 141 -21.19 20.87 40.32
N GLN A 142 -20.19 21.49 40.96
CA GLN A 142 -18.75 21.20 40.90
C GLN A 142 -18.06 21.40 39.54
N ASP A 143 -17.51 22.61 39.39
CA ASP A 143 -16.31 22.90 38.59
C ASP A 143 -15.10 22.13 39.14
N SER A 144 -15.10 20.82 38.95
CA SER A 144 -13.93 19.96 39.15
C SER A 144 -13.23 19.82 37.81
N ASP A 145 -11.92 20.02 37.82
CA ASP A 145 -11.07 19.97 36.63
C ASP A 145 -11.27 18.62 35.90
N PRO A 146 -11.45 18.60 34.56
CA PRO A 146 -11.46 17.36 33.79
C PRO A 146 -10.27 16.44 34.12
N GLU A 147 -9.08 16.98 34.43
CA GLU A 147 -7.94 16.18 34.87
C GLU A 147 -8.21 15.45 36.20
N GLU A 148 -8.92 16.07 37.14
CA GLU A 148 -9.30 15.45 38.42
C GLU A 148 -10.24 14.26 38.22
N TRP A 149 -11.17 14.34 37.27
CA TRP A 149 -12.05 13.21 36.90
C TRP A 149 -11.26 12.08 36.22
N LEU A 150 -10.33 12.41 35.34
CA LEU A 150 -9.54 11.43 34.60
C LEU A 150 -8.57 10.63 35.50
N ALA A 151 -8.22 11.16 36.67
CA ALA A 151 -7.35 10.56 37.68
C ALA A 151 -8.03 9.59 38.67
N LYS A 152 -9.37 9.51 38.67
CA LYS A 152 -10.13 8.71 39.65
C LYS A 152 -9.88 7.20 39.51
N SER A 153 -9.61 6.56 40.63
CA SER A 153 -9.41 5.11 40.76
C SER A 153 -10.67 4.30 40.47
N ARG A 154 -10.52 2.98 40.28
CA ARG A 154 -11.66 2.08 40.06
C ARG A 154 -12.64 2.12 41.23
N GLU A 155 -12.13 2.12 42.45
CA GLU A 155 -12.89 2.10 43.69
C GLU A 155 -13.69 3.40 43.86
N GLU A 156 -13.10 4.54 43.50
CA GLU A 156 -13.82 5.82 43.43
C GLU A 156 -14.91 5.78 42.35
N VAL A 157 -14.58 5.36 41.12
CA VAL A 157 -15.53 5.27 40.00
C VAL A 157 -16.67 4.31 40.32
N GLU A 158 -16.43 3.20 41.02
CA GLU A 158 -17.46 2.25 41.46
C GLU A 158 -18.49 2.89 42.40
N GLY A 159 -18.02 3.81 43.26
CA GLY A 159 -18.85 4.60 44.18
C GLY A 159 -19.61 5.78 43.55
N PHE A 160 -19.42 6.09 42.26
CA PHE A 160 -20.05 7.27 41.65
C PHE A 160 -21.57 7.21 41.59
N SER A 161 -22.19 8.31 42.02
CA SER A 161 -23.58 8.63 41.73
C SER A 161 -23.81 8.90 40.24
N LYS A 162 -25.08 8.97 39.82
CA LYS A 162 -25.48 9.18 38.41
C LYS A 162 -24.91 10.47 37.80
N ALA A 163 -24.87 11.54 38.60
CA ALA A 163 -24.30 12.81 38.18
C ALA A 163 -22.78 12.70 38.00
N GLN A 164 -22.09 12.05 38.93
CA GLN A 164 -20.63 11.85 38.86
C GLN A 164 -20.24 10.91 37.70
N VAL A 165 -21.03 9.88 37.41
CA VAL A 165 -20.89 9.06 36.19
C VAL A 165 -21.02 9.93 34.94
N SER A 166 -22.00 10.82 34.89
CA SER A 166 -22.20 11.74 33.77
C SER A 166 -20.99 12.66 33.55
N SER A 167 -20.49 13.30 34.62
CA SER A 167 -19.32 14.18 34.56
C SER A 167 -18.04 13.43 34.19
N TRP A 168 -17.83 12.24 34.76
CA TRP A 168 -16.67 11.40 34.43
C TRP A 168 -16.68 10.92 32.98
N VAL A 169 -17.84 10.46 32.48
CA VAL A 169 -17.99 10.08 31.08
C VAL A 169 -17.79 11.29 30.15
N ALA A 170 -18.29 12.47 30.53
CA ALA A 170 -18.02 13.69 29.76
C ALA A 170 -16.52 13.98 29.66
N ALA A 171 -15.79 13.94 30.78
CA ALA A 171 -14.34 14.15 30.80
C ALA A 171 -13.58 13.10 29.95
N VAL A 172 -13.95 11.81 30.04
CA VAL A 172 -13.30 10.74 29.26
C VAL A 172 -13.57 10.86 27.75
N LEU A 173 -14.77 11.28 27.35
CA LEU A 173 -15.09 11.47 25.92
C LEU A 173 -14.48 12.77 25.37
N LEU A 174 -14.36 13.81 26.20
CA LEU A 174 -13.68 15.07 25.85
C LEU A 174 -12.17 14.87 25.67
N ASP A 175 -11.52 14.13 26.58
CA ASP A 175 -10.10 13.71 26.47
C ASP A 175 -9.85 12.89 25.20
N ALA A 176 -10.82 12.06 24.81
CA ALA A 176 -10.78 11.31 23.55
C ALA A 176 -11.11 12.15 22.30
N GLY A 177 -11.40 13.45 22.44
CA GLY A 177 -11.62 14.39 21.34
C GLY A 177 -12.99 14.27 20.65
N LEU A 178 -14.05 13.88 21.38
CA LEU A 178 -15.42 13.91 20.83
C LEU A 178 -16.03 15.31 20.89
N GLU A 179 -16.94 15.57 19.96
CA GLU A 179 -17.68 16.82 19.89
C GLU A 179 -18.71 16.94 21.04
N ALA A 180 -19.03 18.19 21.41
CA ALA A 180 -19.88 18.48 22.56
C ALA A 180 -21.31 17.88 22.44
N ASP A 181 -21.83 17.76 21.22
CA ASP A 181 -23.15 17.18 20.95
C ASP A 181 -23.18 15.66 21.23
N ASP A 182 -22.17 14.92 20.75
CA ASP A 182 -22.01 13.47 21.01
C ASP A 182 -21.86 13.20 22.52
N ILE A 183 -21.06 14.03 23.20
CA ILE A 183 -20.87 13.95 24.66
C ILE A 183 -22.20 14.19 25.39
N THR A 184 -22.96 15.19 24.96
CA THR A 184 -24.26 15.54 25.53
C THR A 184 -25.29 14.44 25.32
N GLU A 185 -25.32 13.79 24.14
CA GLU A 185 -26.20 12.65 23.88
C GLU A 185 -25.88 11.47 24.81
N VAL A 186 -24.61 11.02 24.84
CA VAL A 186 -24.20 9.86 25.64
C VAL A 186 -24.46 10.08 27.13
N THR A 187 -24.09 11.24 27.66
CA THR A 187 -24.32 11.59 29.08
C THR A 187 -25.81 11.69 29.42
N THR A 188 -26.62 12.29 28.54
CA THR A 188 -28.09 12.31 28.70
C THR A 188 -28.70 10.91 28.73
N ILE A 189 -28.22 9.99 27.88
CA ILE A 189 -28.66 8.59 27.89
C ILE A 189 -28.31 7.92 29.21
N LEU A 190 -27.07 8.06 29.71
CA LEU A 190 -26.64 7.46 30.98
C LEU A 190 -27.43 7.98 32.19
N LEU A 191 -27.73 9.29 32.23
CA LEU A 191 -28.57 9.92 33.24
C LEU A 191 -30.01 9.37 33.19
N LYS A 192 -30.63 9.30 32.00
CA LYS A 192 -31.97 8.71 31.80
C LYS A 192 -32.03 7.25 32.22
N GLN A 193 -31.02 6.46 31.86
CA GLN A 193 -30.87 5.05 32.24
C GLN A 193 -30.43 4.85 33.70
N LYS A 194 -30.27 5.94 34.48
CA LYS A 194 -29.97 5.92 35.92
C LYS A 194 -28.68 5.15 36.26
N VAL A 195 -27.70 5.12 35.35
CA VAL A 195 -26.44 4.37 35.49
C VAL A 195 -25.61 4.95 36.64
N VAL A 196 -25.14 4.08 37.53
CA VAL A 196 -24.22 4.38 38.65
C VAL A 196 -22.86 3.73 38.39
N GLY A 197 -21.84 4.13 39.14
CA GLY A 197 -20.45 3.66 39.01
C GLY A 197 -20.29 2.15 38.81
N ALA A 198 -20.75 1.38 39.80
CA ALA A 198 -20.76 -0.09 39.76
C ALA A 198 -21.52 -0.70 38.56
N ALA A 199 -22.52 0.01 38.00
CA ALA A 199 -23.22 -0.44 36.79
C ALA A 199 -22.43 -0.11 35.52
N LEU A 200 -21.79 1.06 35.44
CA LEU A 200 -20.93 1.47 34.32
C LEU A 200 -19.74 0.50 34.15
N LEU A 201 -19.09 0.14 35.26
CA LEU A 201 -17.96 -0.81 35.28
C LEU A 201 -18.37 -2.24 34.88
N LYS A 202 -19.65 -2.62 35.07
CA LYS A 202 -20.20 -3.93 34.66
C LYS A 202 -20.70 -3.93 33.21
N LEU A 203 -21.29 -2.85 32.74
CA LEU A 203 -21.86 -2.75 31.38
C LEU A 203 -20.80 -2.80 30.28
N THR A 204 -19.56 -2.39 30.57
CA THR A 204 -18.46 -2.24 29.61
C THR A 204 -17.58 -3.47 29.42
N LEU A 205 -17.75 -4.53 30.24
CA LEU A 205 -16.89 -5.72 30.18
C LEU A 205 -17.35 -6.80 29.18
N GLU A 206 -18.66 -7.01 29.01
CA GLU A 206 -19.16 -8.22 28.33
C GLU A 206 -20.24 -8.00 27.25
N LYS A 207 -20.84 -6.80 27.12
CA LYS A 207 -22.12 -6.64 26.39
C LYS A 207 -22.26 -5.48 25.41
N LEU A 208 -21.25 -4.63 25.24
CA LEU A 208 -21.30 -3.51 24.28
C LEU A 208 -20.67 -3.87 22.92
N ILE A 209 -21.34 -3.46 21.85
CA ILE A 209 -20.81 -3.54 20.47
C ILE A 209 -19.67 -2.50 20.35
N PRO A 210 -18.46 -2.88 19.92
CA PRO A 210 -17.24 -2.07 20.11
C PRO A 210 -17.07 -0.99 19.04
N HIS A 211 -18.00 -0.04 18.95
CA HIS A 211 -17.97 1.09 18.02
C HIS A 211 -18.26 2.41 18.74
N GLY A 212 -17.63 3.50 18.29
CA GLY A 212 -17.86 4.85 18.82
C GLY A 212 -17.51 5.04 20.30
N PRO A 213 -18.26 5.91 21.03
CA PRO A 213 -18.00 6.27 22.44
C PRO A 213 -17.83 5.06 23.38
N ALA A 214 -18.57 3.98 23.14
CA ALA A 214 -18.52 2.76 23.94
C ALA A 214 -17.12 2.10 23.94
N MET A 215 -16.38 2.19 22.84
CA MET A 215 -15.02 1.65 22.74
C MET A 215 -14.04 2.41 23.63
N LEU A 216 -14.16 3.74 23.67
CA LEU A 216 -13.31 4.64 24.44
C LEU A 216 -13.54 4.46 25.94
N LEU A 217 -14.80 4.39 26.36
CA LEU A 217 -15.18 4.08 27.74
C LEU A 217 -14.70 2.68 28.17
N THR A 218 -14.84 1.68 27.29
CA THR A 218 -14.32 0.31 27.56
C THR A 218 -12.81 0.31 27.73
N ARG A 219 -12.07 1.09 26.94
CA ARG A 219 -10.60 1.23 27.04
C ARG A 219 -10.19 1.89 28.36
N LYS A 220 -10.80 3.03 28.73
CA LYS A 220 -10.53 3.70 30.02
C LYS A 220 -10.88 2.80 31.21
N ILE A 221 -12.00 2.06 31.16
CA ILE A 221 -12.40 1.15 32.25
C ILE A 221 -11.48 -0.08 32.33
N ARG A 222 -10.95 -0.60 31.21
CA ARG A 222 -9.91 -1.64 31.26
C ARG A 222 -8.64 -1.13 31.96
N LEU A 223 -8.20 0.09 31.69
CA LEU A 223 -7.06 0.71 32.39
C LEU A 223 -7.32 0.87 33.91
N LEU A 224 -8.57 1.01 34.35
CA LEU A 224 -8.94 0.98 35.78
C LEU A 224 -9.00 -0.44 36.36
N GLN A 225 -9.14 -1.48 35.53
CA GLN A 225 -9.29 -2.87 35.98
C GLN A 225 -7.99 -3.67 35.94
N GLU A 226 -7.00 -3.23 35.16
CA GLU A 226 -5.66 -3.79 35.23
C GLU A 226 -5.06 -3.45 36.61
N PRO A 227 -4.70 -4.47 37.43
CA PRO A 227 -4.08 -4.21 38.73
C PRO A 227 -2.79 -3.44 38.48
N GLN A 228 -2.51 -2.39 39.27
CA GLN A 228 -1.34 -1.53 39.07
C GLN A 228 -0.08 -2.38 38.85
N VAL A 229 0.30 -2.49 37.58
CA VAL A 229 1.31 -3.45 37.17
C VAL A 229 2.64 -2.86 37.60
N THR A 230 3.33 -3.54 38.50
CA THR A 230 4.57 -3.04 39.09
C THR A 230 5.57 -2.76 37.98
N GLU A 231 5.83 -1.48 37.73
CA GLU A 231 6.73 -1.04 36.67
C GLU A 231 8.15 -1.50 36.98
N GLN A 232 8.81 -2.10 35.99
CA GLN A 232 10.20 -2.52 36.12
C GLN A 232 11.09 -1.36 35.67
N VAL A 233 11.43 -0.47 36.60
CA VAL A 233 12.45 0.56 36.38
C VAL A 233 13.82 -0.12 36.28
N VAL A 234 14.43 -0.07 35.08
CA VAL A 234 15.74 -0.67 34.81
C VAL A 234 16.85 0.37 34.83
N THR A 235 18.04 -0.07 35.22
CA THR A 235 19.23 0.76 35.42
C THR A 235 20.40 0.22 34.60
N ALA A 236 21.51 0.98 34.56
CA ALA A 236 22.76 0.55 33.95
C ALA A 236 23.27 -0.83 34.45
N LYS A 237 22.89 -1.26 35.66
CA LYS A 237 23.28 -2.56 36.23
C LYS A 237 22.54 -3.74 35.58
N ASP A 238 21.38 -3.50 34.98
CA ASP A 238 20.51 -4.52 34.40
C ASP A 238 20.87 -4.85 32.94
N PHE A 239 21.75 -4.04 32.33
CA PHE A 239 22.11 -4.11 30.92
C PHE A 239 23.36 -4.95 30.63
N ASN A 240 23.36 -5.60 29.47
CA ASN A 240 24.47 -6.35 28.89
C ASN A 240 24.42 -6.32 27.36
N ILE A 241 25.13 -5.37 26.75
CA ILE A 241 25.24 -5.17 25.30
C ILE A 241 25.92 -6.34 24.56
N ALA A 242 26.80 -7.09 25.23
CA ALA A 242 27.37 -8.31 24.65
C ALA A 242 26.28 -9.35 24.40
N ALA A 243 25.30 -9.46 25.31
CA ALA A 243 24.12 -10.31 25.21
C ALA A 243 22.96 -9.70 24.37
N CYS A 244 23.16 -8.56 23.70
CA CYS A 244 22.24 -8.17 22.62
C CYS A 244 22.24 -9.27 21.55
N LEU A 245 21.04 -9.69 21.17
CA LEU A 245 20.73 -10.64 20.11
C LEU A 245 19.69 -9.98 19.23
N ARG A 246 19.81 -10.16 17.91
CA ARG A 246 18.70 -9.90 17.00
C ARG A 246 17.56 -10.92 17.23
N PRO A 247 16.31 -10.59 16.86
CA PRO A 247 15.20 -11.53 16.87
C PRO A 247 15.50 -12.88 16.20
N SER A 248 15.02 -13.95 16.84
CA SER A 248 15.11 -15.34 16.39
C SER A 248 13.87 -15.75 15.60
N ASN A 249 13.51 -14.99 14.57
CA ASN A 249 12.53 -15.45 13.59
C ASN A 249 13.14 -16.61 12.78
N GLY A 250 12.29 -17.58 12.38
CA GLY A 250 12.67 -18.92 11.95
C GLY A 250 13.56 -19.01 10.69
N ASP A 251 13.85 -20.26 10.28
CA ASP A 251 14.83 -20.60 9.23
C ASP A 251 14.81 -19.64 8.04
N ARG A 252 15.88 -18.84 7.93
CA ARG A 252 16.01 -17.85 6.87
C ARG A 252 16.16 -18.53 5.51
N PRO A 253 15.62 -17.94 4.44
CA PRO A 253 16.24 -18.09 3.13
C PRO A 253 17.66 -17.51 3.18
N LYS A 254 18.67 -18.36 3.39
CA LYS A 254 20.10 -18.04 3.45
C LYS A 254 20.68 -17.50 2.12
N ARG A 255 19.84 -17.05 1.18
CA ARG A 255 20.16 -16.83 -0.24
C ARG A 255 19.29 -15.76 -0.91
N PHE A 256 19.07 -14.62 -0.26
CA PHE A 256 18.73 -13.43 -1.05
C PHE A 256 19.99 -12.99 -1.81
N LEU A 257 19.86 -12.89 -3.13
CA LEU A 257 20.97 -12.49 -4.00
C LEU A 257 21.35 -11.03 -3.78
N GLU A 258 22.62 -10.71 -3.98
CA GLU A 258 23.18 -9.37 -3.72
C GLU A 258 22.98 -8.86 -2.29
N LEU A 259 22.72 -9.76 -1.33
CA LEU A 259 22.64 -9.38 0.08
C LEU A 259 24.02 -9.03 0.63
N ASP A 260 25.03 -9.86 0.37
CA ASP A 260 26.40 -9.68 0.89
C ASP A 260 27.02 -8.35 0.43
N SER A 261 26.85 -7.98 -0.85
CA SER A 261 27.35 -6.70 -1.41
C SER A 261 26.69 -5.49 -0.76
N CYS A 262 25.37 -5.49 -0.58
CA CYS A 262 24.68 -4.41 0.13
C CYS A 262 25.02 -4.37 1.63
N VAL A 263 25.28 -5.53 2.25
CA VAL A 263 25.78 -5.61 3.64
C VAL A 263 27.19 -5.04 3.73
N ASP A 264 28.08 -5.34 2.77
CA ASP A 264 29.43 -4.76 2.68
C ASP A 264 29.37 -3.23 2.56
N ASP A 265 28.52 -2.67 1.70
CA ASP A 265 28.29 -1.22 1.60
C ASP A 265 27.84 -0.61 2.94
N CYS A 266 26.94 -1.29 3.65
CA CYS A 266 26.47 -0.84 4.97
C CYS A 266 27.57 -0.92 6.04
N MET A 267 28.39 -1.97 6.01
CA MET A 267 29.51 -2.15 6.93
C MET A 267 30.61 -1.12 6.67
N GLN A 268 30.90 -0.80 5.41
CA GLN A 268 31.83 0.26 5.03
C GLN A 268 31.32 1.62 5.53
N ALA A 269 30.04 1.94 5.32
CA ALA A 269 29.44 3.17 5.84
C ALA A 269 29.51 3.27 7.38
N VAL A 270 29.36 2.16 8.10
CA VAL A 270 29.63 2.12 9.55
C VAL A 270 31.11 2.36 9.84
N GLN A 271 32.02 1.59 9.23
CA GLN A 271 33.47 1.65 9.50
C GLN A 271 34.06 3.05 9.25
N ASP A 272 33.65 3.73 8.17
CA ASP A 272 34.11 5.08 7.82
C ASP A 272 33.66 6.15 8.83
N ASN A 273 32.50 5.96 9.46
CA ASN A 273 31.83 6.99 10.27
C ASN A 273 31.89 6.73 11.78
N LEU A 274 32.05 5.48 12.21
CA LEU A 274 32.18 5.06 13.61
C LEU A 274 33.33 5.75 14.39
N PRO A 275 34.54 5.97 13.83
CA PRO A 275 35.62 6.64 14.57
C PRO A 275 35.48 8.17 14.62
N LEU A 276 34.53 8.75 13.87
CA LEU A 276 34.36 10.19 13.78
C LEU A 276 33.67 10.77 15.02
N VAL A 277 33.85 12.07 15.22
CA VAL A 277 33.23 12.83 16.32
C VAL A 277 32.60 14.08 15.75
N THR A 278 31.33 14.33 16.06
CA THR A 278 30.71 15.60 15.68
C THR A 278 31.29 16.71 16.57
N LYS A 279 31.95 17.71 15.97
CA LYS A 279 32.44 18.93 16.63
C LYS A 279 32.01 20.15 15.81
N ALA A 280 32.03 21.34 16.40
CA ALA A 280 31.60 22.58 15.75
C ALA A 280 32.29 22.90 14.40
N THR A 281 33.49 22.34 14.15
CA THR A 281 34.29 22.52 12.93
C THR A 281 34.40 21.27 12.05
N ILE A 282 33.77 20.14 12.44
CA ILE A 282 33.87 18.85 11.74
C ILE A 282 32.51 18.49 11.12
N PRO A 283 32.45 17.93 9.90
CA PRO A 283 31.20 17.43 9.33
C PRO A 283 30.45 16.50 10.31
N ARG A 284 29.15 16.72 10.45
CA ARG A 284 28.28 15.95 11.35
C ARG A 284 28.25 14.49 10.92
N VAL A 285 28.44 13.56 11.87
CA VAL A 285 28.37 12.13 11.58
C VAL A 285 26.97 11.80 11.05
N PRO A 286 26.85 11.21 9.85
CA PRO A 286 25.59 10.81 9.24
C PRO A 286 25.10 9.48 9.84
N ALA A 287 23.83 9.15 9.62
CA ALA A 287 23.30 7.80 9.85
C ALA A 287 23.28 7.01 8.54
N ALA A 288 23.37 5.68 8.60
CA ALA A 288 23.14 4.80 7.47
C ALA A 288 21.65 4.38 7.41
N MET A 289 21.02 4.47 6.24
CA MET A 289 19.58 4.17 6.09
C MET A 289 19.26 3.25 4.92
N LEU A 290 18.48 2.21 5.23
CA LEU A 290 17.91 1.26 4.28
C LEU A 290 16.45 1.67 3.98
N SER A 291 16.16 2.16 2.77
CA SER A 291 14.80 2.58 2.37
C SER A 291 14.27 1.76 1.19
N ARG A 292 13.12 1.11 1.38
CA ARG A 292 12.35 0.35 0.37
C ARG A 292 10.99 -0.06 0.94
N PHE A 293 9.99 -0.24 0.07
CA PHE A 293 8.68 -0.85 0.37
C PHE A 293 8.71 -2.06 1.33
N MET A 294 7.56 -2.30 1.98
CA MET A 294 7.38 -3.41 2.91
C MET A 294 7.52 -4.77 2.20
N GLY A 295 8.38 -5.67 2.70
CA GLY A 295 8.75 -6.91 2.01
C GLY A 295 9.99 -6.79 1.10
N GLY A 296 10.56 -5.58 0.97
CA GLY A 296 11.78 -5.31 0.21
C GLY A 296 13.10 -5.82 0.81
N GLY A 297 13.06 -6.72 1.81
CA GLY A 297 14.25 -7.39 2.36
C GLY A 297 15.01 -6.66 3.46
N LYS A 298 14.54 -5.47 3.89
CA LYS A 298 15.21 -4.58 4.86
C LYS A 298 15.59 -5.27 6.16
N THR A 299 14.63 -5.90 6.83
CA THR A 299 14.84 -6.58 8.12
C THR A 299 15.88 -7.70 8.01
N THR A 300 15.86 -8.49 6.93
CA THR A 300 16.88 -9.53 6.68
C THR A 300 18.27 -8.92 6.51
N MET A 301 18.39 -7.81 5.77
CA MET A 301 19.66 -7.11 5.60
C MET A 301 20.18 -6.52 6.92
N LEU A 302 19.33 -5.87 7.72
CA LEU A 302 19.72 -5.37 9.05
C LEU A 302 20.17 -6.51 9.98
N TYR A 303 19.60 -7.71 9.83
CA TYR A 303 20.05 -8.86 10.59
C TYR A 303 21.43 -9.36 10.20
N GLU A 304 21.77 -9.43 8.90
CA GLU A 304 23.11 -9.82 8.46
C GLU A 304 24.14 -8.73 8.84
N VAL A 305 23.78 -7.44 8.76
CA VAL A 305 24.59 -6.34 9.30
C VAL A 305 24.83 -6.52 10.80
N PHE A 306 23.80 -6.87 11.60
CA PHE A 306 23.96 -7.15 13.02
C PHE A 306 24.92 -8.32 13.30
N ASP A 307 24.76 -9.44 12.58
CA ASP A 307 25.59 -10.64 12.74
C ASP A 307 27.04 -10.35 12.36
N ARG A 308 27.27 -9.53 11.32
CA ARG A 308 28.61 -9.12 10.89
C ARG A 308 29.27 -8.11 11.83
N LEU A 309 28.51 -7.15 12.37
CA LEU A 309 28.99 -6.25 13.43
C LEU A 309 29.44 -7.04 14.66
N LYS A 310 28.67 -8.07 15.09
CA LYS A 310 29.09 -8.97 16.18
C LYS A 310 30.37 -9.75 15.84
N LYS A 311 30.52 -10.20 14.58
CA LYS A 311 31.74 -10.90 14.10
C LYS A 311 32.98 -10.01 14.06
N GLU A 312 32.81 -8.72 13.80
CA GLU A 312 33.87 -7.69 13.82
C GLU A 312 34.07 -7.07 15.23
N GLU A 313 33.65 -7.80 16.28
CA GLU A 313 33.78 -7.45 17.70
C GLU A 313 33.12 -6.10 18.10
N LYS A 314 32.23 -5.57 17.25
CA LYS A 314 31.43 -4.38 17.53
C LYS A 314 30.29 -4.71 18.49
N LEU A 315 29.69 -3.65 19.05
CA LEU A 315 28.63 -3.74 20.05
C LEU A 315 27.27 -3.27 19.48
N PRO A 316 26.64 -4.03 18.55
CA PRO A 316 25.36 -3.62 17.99
C PRO A 316 24.20 -3.84 18.98
N ILE A 317 23.29 -2.88 19.03
CA ILE A 317 22.00 -2.96 19.73
C ILE A 317 20.92 -3.05 18.66
N PHE A 318 20.15 -4.14 18.62
CA PHE A 318 19.06 -4.30 17.65
C PHE A 318 17.71 -3.98 18.28
N ILE A 319 16.92 -3.11 17.65
CA ILE A 319 15.52 -2.85 17.99
C ILE A 319 14.67 -2.87 16.71
N SER A 320 13.38 -3.20 16.83
CA SER A 320 12.44 -3.19 15.71
C SER A 320 11.08 -2.69 16.17
N PHE A 321 10.39 -1.98 15.28
CA PHE A 321 8.98 -1.60 15.42
C PHE A 321 8.09 -2.32 14.40
N SER A 322 8.57 -3.43 13.83
CA SER A 322 7.78 -4.35 13.00
C SER A 322 6.74 -5.13 13.84
N GLY A 323 5.77 -5.78 13.19
CA GLY A 323 4.64 -6.44 13.86
C GLY A 323 5.02 -7.56 14.84
N ASP A 324 6.17 -8.21 14.61
CA ASP A 324 6.70 -9.28 15.45
C ASP A 324 7.46 -8.76 16.69
N SER A 325 7.62 -7.44 16.83
CA SER A 325 8.33 -6.87 17.97
C SER A 325 7.62 -7.10 19.30
N LEU A 326 8.41 -7.33 20.35
CA LEU A 326 7.96 -7.30 21.75
C LEU A 326 7.56 -5.88 22.19
N VAL A 327 8.14 -4.84 21.56
CA VAL A 327 7.93 -3.44 21.93
C VAL A 327 7.15 -2.73 20.83
N TYR A 328 5.93 -2.35 21.17
CA TYR A 328 5.08 -1.44 20.43
C TYR A 328 4.77 -0.22 21.32
N ARG A 329 4.44 0.92 20.72
CA ARG A 329 4.05 2.15 21.45
C ARG A 329 2.75 1.91 22.21
N LEU A 330 2.75 2.17 23.51
CA LEU A 330 1.56 2.05 24.36
C LEU A 330 0.64 3.27 24.23
N ASP A 331 -0.58 3.10 24.71
CA ASP A 331 -1.58 4.14 24.75
C ASP A 331 -1.12 5.32 25.62
N GLY A 332 -1.05 6.52 25.03
CA GLY A 332 -0.55 7.73 25.69
C GLY A 332 0.98 7.82 25.86
N GLU A 333 1.73 6.76 25.55
CA GLU A 333 3.20 6.76 25.67
C GLU A 333 3.85 7.72 24.67
N LYS A 334 4.92 8.41 25.07
CA LYS A 334 5.70 9.26 24.16
C LYS A 334 6.55 8.42 23.22
N VAL A 335 6.85 8.96 22.05
CA VAL A 335 7.73 8.34 21.06
C VAL A 335 9.14 8.16 21.63
N MET A 336 9.61 9.14 22.39
CA MET A 336 10.87 9.03 23.14
C MET A 336 10.86 7.87 24.16
N ASP A 337 9.83 7.77 25.00
CA ASP A 337 9.72 6.72 26.02
C ASP A 337 9.68 5.32 25.40
N THR A 338 8.95 5.18 24.28
CA THR A 338 8.90 3.94 23.49
C THR A 338 10.30 3.54 22.97
N MET A 339 11.09 4.51 22.51
CA MET A 339 12.46 4.29 22.03
C MET A 339 13.39 3.86 23.18
N LEU A 340 13.34 4.57 24.31
CA LEU A 340 14.11 4.22 25.52
C LEU A 340 13.80 2.79 25.97
N ARG A 341 12.50 2.43 26.01
CA ARG A 341 12.01 1.09 26.38
C ARG A 341 12.46 0.02 25.38
N ALA A 342 12.42 0.29 24.07
CA ALA A 342 12.91 -0.63 23.05
C ALA A 342 14.42 -0.94 23.21
N ILE A 343 15.24 0.10 23.42
CA ILE A 343 16.68 -0.05 23.65
C ILE A 343 16.94 -0.82 24.95
N ALA A 344 16.26 -0.45 26.04
CA ALA A 344 16.39 -1.09 27.34
C ALA A 344 16.03 -2.59 27.28
N VAL A 345 14.88 -2.96 26.72
CA VAL A 345 14.45 -4.36 26.53
C VAL A 345 15.48 -5.17 25.74
N SER A 346 16.14 -4.57 24.73
CA SER A 346 17.17 -5.26 23.95
C SER A 346 18.52 -5.40 24.68
N LEU A 347 18.81 -4.50 25.62
CA LEU A 347 19.99 -4.51 26.49
C LEU A 347 19.84 -5.37 27.76
N MET A 348 18.64 -5.61 28.26
CA MET A 348 18.42 -6.33 29.53
C MET A 348 19.06 -7.73 29.54
N LYS A 349 19.74 -8.05 30.65
CA LYS A 349 20.27 -9.40 30.94
C LYS A 349 19.15 -10.45 30.96
N ASN A 350 18.06 -10.13 31.65
CA ASN A 350 16.86 -10.95 31.77
C ASN A 350 15.77 -10.34 30.89
N LYS A 351 15.77 -10.67 29.59
CA LYS A 351 14.80 -10.10 28.64
C LYS A 351 13.37 -10.57 28.96
N PRO A 352 12.35 -9.70 28.80
CA PRO A 352 10.96 -10.12 28.79
C PRO A 352 10.72 -11.26 27.80
N ALA A 353 9.98 -12.28 28.24
CA ALA A 353 9.60 -13.41 27.39
C ALA A 353 8.40 -13.10 26.46
N ASP A 354 7.61 -12.08 26.81
CA ASP A 354 6.40 -11.68 26.08
C ASP A 354 6.22 -10.15 26.05
N LYS A 355 5.17 -9.72 25.33
CA LYS A 355 4.80 -8.30 25.20
C LYS A 355 4.44 -7.68 26.57
N LYS A 356 3.68 -8.42 27.41
CA LYS A 356 3.25 -7.97 28.74
C LYS A 356 4.39 -7.70 29.71
N GLY A 357 5.52 -8.40 29.58
CA GLY A 357 6.74 -8.07 30.30
C GLY A 357 7.43 -6.82 29.74
N ALA A 358 7.52 -6.70 28.42
CA ALA A 358 8.13 -5.56 27.74
C ALA A 358 7.33 -4.24 27.88
N GLU A 359 6.02 -4.32 28.11
CA GLU A 359 5.13 -3.21 28.45
C GLU A 359 5.46 -2.56 29.81
N ARG A 360 6.02 -3.33 30.76
CA ARG A 360 6.30 -2.90 32.14
C ARG A 360 7.65 -2.21 32.31
N VAL A 361 8.55 -2.37 31.36
CA VAL A 361 9.91 -1.84 31.45
C VAL A 361 9.86 -0.32 31.38
N ARG A 362 10.59 0.36 32.27
CA ARG A 362 10.79 1.81 32.26
C ARG A 362 12.28 2.10 32.33
N CYS A 363 12.75 3.00 31.48
CA CYS A 363 14.15 3.39 31.43
C CYS A 363 14.25 4.89 31.19
N SER A 364 15.11 5.58 31.94
CA SER A 364 15.40 6.99 31.69
C SER A 364 16.50 7.16 30.65
N GLU A 365 16.64 8.37 30.11
CA GLU A 365 17.70 8.72 29.17
C GLU A 365 19.08 8.66 29.83
N GLU A 366 19.17 9.11 31.08
CA GLU A 366 20.40 9.13 31.89
C GLU A 366 20.90 7.71 32.17
N ALA A 367 20.00 6.77 32.45
CA ALA A 367 20.36 5.37 32.68
C ALA A 367 21.00 4.71 31.46
N LEU A 368 20.51 5.01 30.25
CA LEU A 368 21.14 4.56 29.00
C LEU A 368 22.46 5.29 28.75
N LYS A 369 22.50 6.62 28.89
CA LYS A 369 23.72 7.41 28.67
C LYS A 369 24.85 6.96 29.59
N ALA A 370 24.59 6.80 30.89
CA ALA A 370 25.57 6.33 31.87
C ALA A 370 26.03 4.88 31.61
N TYR A 371 25.14 3.98 31.17
CA TYR A 371 25.54 2.63 30.77
C TYR A 371 26.43 2.60 29.52
N LEU A 372 26.19 3.54 28.63
CA LEU A 372 26.88 3.60 27.35
C LEU A 372 28.19 4.38 27.42
N GLU A 373 28.39 5.32 28.34
CA GLU A 373 29.52 6.25 28.39
C GLU A 373 30.91 5.61 28.21
N ASP A 374 31.17 4.44 28.82
CA ASP A 374 32.45 3.74 28.75
C ASP A 374 32.60 2.81 27.52
N LYS A 375 31.53 2.58 26.75
CA LYS A 375 31.54 1.65 25.61
C LYS A 375 32.06 2.35 24.35
N LYS A 376 32.85 1.63 23.57
CA LYS A 376 33.25 2.01 22.21
C LYS A 376 32.58 1.08 21.21
N ASP A 377 32.61 1.48 19.94
CA ASP A 377 32.12 0.69 18.81
C ASP A 377 30.66 0.22 18.93
N VAL A 378 29.79 1.07 19.48
CA VAL A 378 28.36 0.79 19.64
C VAL A 378 27.59 1.28 18.43
N VAL A 379 26.79 0.38 17.84
CA VAL A 379 25.95 0.68 16.68
C VAL A 379 24.49 0.42 17.05
N LEU A 380 23.65 1.46 17.03
CA LEU A 380 22.21 1.24 17.16
C LEU A 380 21.65 0.83 15.80
N VAL A 381 20.95 -0.30 15.75
CA VAL A 381 20.32 -0.87 14.55
C VAL A 381 18.80 -0.84 14.75
N VAL A 382 18.11 0.01 13.99
CA VAL A 382 16.66 0.30 14.17
C VAL A 382 15.83 -0.14 12.97
N ASP A 383 14.98 -1.14 13.13
CA ASP A 383 14.11 -1.62 12.05
C ASP A 383 12.72 -0.97 12.08
N GLU A 384 12.27 -0.48 10.91
CA GLU A 384 10.99 0.22 10.66
C GLU A 384 10.74 1.44 11.59
N LEU A 385 11.72 2.32 11.74
CA LEU A 385 11.63 3.54 12.57
C LEU A 385 10.43 4.44 12.19
N ASN A 386 10.01 4.42 10.92
CA ASN A 386 8.79 5.07 10.44
C ASN A 386 7.51 4.64 11.18
N VAL A 387 7.42 3.41 11.68
CA VAL A 387 6.22 2.94 12.41
C VAL A 387 6.03 3.72 13.71
N LEU A 388 7.12 3.96 14.45
CA LEU A 388 7.11 4.76 15.66
C LEU A 388 6.68 6.22 15.40
N LEU A 389 7.05 6.77 14.24
CA LEU A 389 6.86 8.18 13.89
C LEU A 389 5.46 8.54 13.38
N LYS A 390 4.63 7.56 12.98
CA LYS A 390 3.36 7.78 12.24
C LYS A 390 2.30 8.62 12.97
N SER A 391 2.33 8.69 14.31
CA SER A 391 1.14 9.08 15.10
C SER A 391 1.42 10.12 16.19
N ASN A 392 2.18 11.19 15.90
CA ASN A 392 2.59 12.11 16.99
C ASN A 392 2.82 13.59 16.59
N PRO A 393 2.61 14.55 17.52
CA PRO A 393 2.95 15.96 17.33
C PRO A 393 4.44 16.19 17.07
N THR A 394 4.76 17.33 16.46
CA THR A 394 6.12 17.72 16.05
C THR A 394 7.13 17.73 17.21
N TYR A 395 6.69 18.03 18.43
CA TYR A 395 7.58 18.23 19.59
C TYR A 395 8.31 16.94 20.05
N ASP A 396 7.60 15.81 20.13
CA ASP A 396 8.16 14.53 20.58
C ASP A 396 9.24 14.00 19.59
N ARG A 397 9.06 14.29 18.29
CA ARG A 397 10.05 13.97 17.25
C ARG A 397 11.37 14.73 17.45
N GLN A 398 11.35 15.95 17.96
CA GLN A 398 12.56 16.73 18.24
C GLN A 398 13.35 16.16 19.43
N ALA A 399 12.65 15.70 20.47
CA ALA A 399 13.26 15.05 21.63
C ALA A 399 13.97 13.75 21.22
N LEU A 400 13.27 12.86 20.51
CA LEU A 400 13.86 11.66 19.92
C LEU A 400 15.08 11.99 19.03
N GLY A 401 14.95 12.99 18.17
CA GLY A 401 16.03 13.48 17.32
C GLY A 401 17.27 13.92 18.08
N ARG A 402 17.09 14.67 19.17
CA ARG A 402 18.18 15.08 20.07
C ARG A 402 18.83 13.88 20.73
N PHE A 403 18.04 12.97 21.31
CA PHE A 403 18.55 11.76 21.94
C PHE A 403 19.40 10.89 20.99
N LEU A 404 18.90 10.63 19.78
CA LEU A 404 19.62 9.82 18.78
C LEU A 404 20.95 10.49 18.38
N ARG A 405 20.97 11.82 18.19
CA ARG A 405 22.22 12.55 17.94
C ARG A 405 23.18 12.45 19.12
N ASP A 406 22.74 12.83 20.30
CA ASP A 406 23.60 13.01 21.47
C ASP A 406 24.14 11.68 22.01
N THR A 407 23.43 10.57 21.79
CA THR A 407 23.78 9.24 22.31
C THR A 407 24.46 8.35 21.26
N PHE A 408 24.14 8.52 19.95
CA PHE A 408 24.58 7.59 18.90
C PHE A 408 25.26 8.21 17.66
N LEU A 409 25.36 9.54 17.54
CA LEU A 409 26.05 10.21 16.40
C LEU A 409 27.04 11.33 16.80
N ASN A 410 26.94 11.86 18.02
CA ASN A 410 27.88 12.86 18.54
C ASN A 410 29.14 12.22 19.15
N PRO A 411 29.06 11.17 20.00
CA PRO A 411 30.23 10.60 20.65
C PRO A 411 31.08 9.75 19.70
N ALA A 412 32.38 9.65 19.98
CA ALA A 412 33.30 8.76 19.26
C ALA A 412 32.90 7.28 19.43
N GLY A 413 33.13 6.46 18.41
CA GLY A 413 32.82 5.03 18.46
C GLY A 413 31.32 4.76 18.47
N ARG A 414 30.53 5.63 17.81
CA ARG A 414 29.07 5.53 17.73
C ARG A 414 28.54 5.67 16.32
N HIS A 415 27.54 4.86 16.01
CA HIS A 415 26.83 4.98 14.74
C HIS A 415 25.36 4.56 14.86
N LEU A 416 24.55 4.98 13.89
CA LEU A 416 23.14 4.64 13.76
C LEU A 416 22.91 4.04 12.36
N VAL A 417 22.42 2.80 12.34
CA VAL A 417 21.90 2.13 11.15
C VAL A 417 20.39 1.97 11.32
N LEU A 418 19.60 2.25 10.31
CA LEU A 418 18.14 2.15 10.41
C LEU A 418 17.47 1.71 9.11
N SER A 419 16.27 1.14 9.21
CA SER A 419 15.39 0.86 8.07
C SER A 419 14.11 1.69 8.11
N THR A 420 13.55 1.95 6.93
CA THR A 420 12.25 2.60 6.78
C THR A 420 11.51 2.10 5.54
N SER A 421 10.19 1.94 5.65
CA SER A 421 9.32 1.72 4.48
C SER A 421 8.94 2.99 3.74
N ILE A 422 9.39 4.15 4.20
CA ILE A 422 9.14 5.46 3.56
C ILE A 422 10.42 5.88 2.80
N PRO A 423 10.32 6.42 1.56
CA PRO A 423 11.45 6.91 0.77
C PRO A 423 12.43 7.81 1.54
N THR A 424 13.71 7.76 1.18
CA THR A 424 14.82 8.44 1.86
C THR A 424 14.58 9.94 2.08
N SER A 425 13.96 10.62 1.10
CA SER A 425 13.65 12.05 1.11
C SER A 425 12.42 12.46 1.93
N ALA A 426 11.77 11.53 2.64
CA ALA A 426 10.43 11.73 3.22
C ALA A 426 10.39 12.27 4.66
N GLY A 427 11.51 12.79 5.18
CA GLY A 427 11.53 13.48 6.48
C GLY A 427 12.11 12.69 7.66
N LEU A 428 12.88 11.63 7.43
CA LEU A 428 13.75 11.13 8.50
C LEU A 428 14.89 12.10 8.82
N GLU A 429 15.37 12.81 7.79
CA GLU A 429 16.18 14.03 7.94
C GLU A 429 15.52 14.98 8.95
N GLN A 430 14.21 15.27 8.86
CA GLN A 430 13.53 16.14 9.85
C GLN A 430 13.59 15.64 11.30
N VAL A 431 13.69 14.33 11.54
CA VAL A 431 13.91 13.81 12.91
C VAL A 431 15.36 14.05 13.34
N LEU A 432 16.33 13.87 12.43
CA LEU A 432 17.76 14.06 12.71
C LEU A 432 18.23 15.52 12.61
N ASP A 433 17.42 16.45 12.07
CA ASP A 433 17.85 17.80 11.65
C ASP A 433 17.26 18.99 12.43
N THR A 434 16.34 18.79 13.37
CA THR A 434 15.72 19.91 14.13
C THR A 434 16.65 20.61 15.15
N GLY A 435 17.96 20.67 14.89
CA GLY A 435 18.92 21.49 15.63
C GLY A 435 19.32 22.73 14.84
N ALA A 436 19.61 23.83 15.52
CA ALA A 436 19.84 25.17 14.95
C ALA A 436 21.12 25.35 14.09
N GLU A 437 21.72 24.26 13.59
CA GLU A 437 23.11 24.19 13.12
C GLU A 437 23.28 23.33 11.84
N GLY A 438 22.27 23.29 10.97
CA GLY A 438 22.36 22.66 9.63
C GLY A 438 22.08 21.15 9.58
N SER A 439 21.73 20.66 8.40
CA SER A 439 21.25 19.28 8.19
C SER A 439 22.34 18.21 8.29
N ARG A 440 21.99 17.09 8.92
CA ARG A 440 22.73 15.83 8.86
C ARG A 440 22.24 15.05 7.65
N LYS A 441 23.08 15.00 6.61
CA LYS A 441 22.86 14.08 5.51
C LYS A 441 22.78 12.65 6.05
N VAL A 442 21.87 11.86 5.48
CA VAL A 442 21.80 10.42 5.72
C VAL A 442 22.54 9.72 4.58
N ILE A 443 23.26 8.63 4.86
CA ILE A 443 23.86 7.77 3.83
C ILE A 443 22.77 6.76 3.38
N PRO A 444 22.23 6.88 2.16
CA PRO A 444 21.32 5.85 1.63
C PRO A 444 22.12 4.60 1.29
N ILE A 445 21.79 3.49 1.93
CA ILE A 445 22.35 2.18 1.61
C ILE A 445 21.50 1.56 0.50
N GLN A 446 22.13 1.11 -0.58
CA GLN A 446 21.41 0.44 -1.66
C GLN A 446 20.86 -0.90 -1.17
N MET A 447 19.60 -1.17 -1.53
CA MET A 447 18.91 -2.41 -1.17
C MET A 447 19.04 -3.45 -2.30
N PRO A 448 19.22 -4.75 -2.02
CA PRO A 448 19.59 -5.75 -3.02
C PRO A 448 18.69 -5.79 -4.26
N ARG A 449 19.30 -5.93 -5.45
CA ARG A 449 18.63 -6.21 -6.73
C ARG A 449 19.46 -7.17 -7.55
N CYS A 450 18.81 -8.04 -8.31
CA CYS A 450 19.52 -8.92 -9.23
C CYS A 450 18.91 -8.83 -10.63
N ALA A 451 19.62 -8.18 -11.57
CA ALA A 451 19.18 -8.11 -12.97
C ALA A 451 19.29 -9.48 -13.69
N GLU A 452 20.09 -10.40 -13.16
CA GLU A 452 20.29 -11.73 -13.73
C GLU A 452 19.16 -12.70 -13.34
N VAL A 453 18.18 -12.83 -14.23
CA VAL A 453 17.02 -13.74 -14.10
C VAL A 453 17.44 -15.19 -13.76
N GLN A 454 18.57 -15.67 -14.31
CA GLN A 454 19.06 -17.03 -14.04
C GLN A 454 19.50 -17.21 -12.58
N ARG A 455 20.09 -16.17 -11.97
CA ARG A 455 20.44 -16.22 -10.55
C ARG A 455 19.16 -16.15 -9.70
N LEU A 456 18.20 -15.28 -10.04
CA LEU A 456 16.89 -15.21 -9.38
C LEU A 456 16.15 -16.56 -9.39
N ARG A 457 16.22 -17.32 -10.49
CA ARG A 457 15.68 -18.68 -10.57
C ARG A 457 16.29 -19.65 -9.57
N GLY A 458 17.58 -19.48 -9.26
CA GLY A 458 18.34 -20.31 -8.32
C GLY A 458 18.04 -20.06 -6.83
N MET A 459 17.23 -19.06 -6.47
CA MET A 459 16.92 -18.75 -5.07
C MET A 459 16.08 -19.83 -4.36
N HIS A 460 15.11 -20.40 -5.07
CA HIS A 460 14.12 -21.34 -4.52
C HIS A 460 13.47 -22.17 -5.65
N PRO A 461 13.06 -23.43 -5.43
CA PRO A 461 12.36 -24.23 -6.45
C PRO A 461 11.16 -23.52 -7.10
N ASN A 462 10.34 -22.81 -6.32
CA ASN A 462 9.20 -22.03 -6.85
C ASN A 462 9.62 -20.82 -7.72
N CYS A 463 10.88 -20.39 -7.64
CA CYS A 463 11.45 -19.36 -8.51
C CYS A 463 12.05 -19.95 -9.80
N ALA A 464 12.22 -21.27 -9.94
CA ALA A 464 12.90 -21.87 -11.09
C ALA A 464 12.25 -21.54 -12.45
N ALA A 465 10.93 -21.38 -12.46
CA ALA A 465 10.16 -20.99 -13.64
C ALA A 465 10.07 -19.47 -13.89
N LEU A 466 10.70 -18.64 -13.04
CA LEU A 466 10.63 -17.17 -13.12
C LEU A 466 11.07 -16.68 -14.51
N THR A 467 10.27 -15.83 -15.14
CA THR A 467 10.60 -15.27 -16.45
C THR A 467 11.26 -13.90 -16.31
N PRO A 468 11.92 -13.36 -17.36
CA PRO A 468 12.49 -12.01 -17.31
C PRO A 468 11.44 -10.93 -16.97
N LEU A 469 10.20 -11.13 -17.39
CA LEU A 469 9.12 -10.16 -17.22
C LEU A 469 8.43 -10.27 -15.87
N GLU A 470 8.35 -11.47 -15.30
CA GLU A 470 8.01 -11.60 -13.89
C GLU A 470 9.06 -10.90 -13.02
N ALA A 471 10.36 -11.04 -13.35
CA ALA A 471 11.41 -10.31 -12.65
C ALA A 471 11.24 -8.79 -12.78
N VAL A 472 10.94 -8.27 -13.98
CA VAL A 472 10.56 -6.86 -14.21
C VAL A 472 9.33 -6.43 -13.40
N TYR A 473 8.27 -7.24 -13.40
CA TYR A 473 7.01 -6.98 -12.70
C TYR A 473 7.22 -6.81 -11.18
N PHE A 474 8.17 -7.58 -10.62
CA PHE A 474 8.64 -7.47 -9.23
C PHE A 474 9.87 -6.54 -9.06
N GLY A 475 10.21 -5.71 -10.06
CA GLY A 475 11.26 -4.69 -9.99
C GLY A 475 12.70 -5.21 -9.81
N TYR A 476 12.94 -6.48 -10.18
CA TYR A 476 14.17 -7.25 -9.93
C TYR A 476 14.57 -7.32 -8.43
N VAL A 477 13.60 -7.22 -7.51
CA VAL A 477 13.83 -7.27 -6.07
C VAL A 477 13.78 -8.73 -5.56
N PRO A 478 14.91 -9.32 -5.11
CA PRO A 478 15.00 -10.75 -4.78
C PRO A 478 14.02 -11.17 -3.69
N SER A 479 13.86 -10.37 -2.63
CA SER A 479 12.98 -10.69 -1.51
C SER A 479 11.49 -10.66 -1.90
N LEU A 480 11.07 -9.71 -2.74
CA LEU A 480 9.70 -9.60 -3.21
C LEU A 480 9.35 -10.81 -4.10
N ILE A 481 10.25 -11.15 -5.03
CA ILE A 481 10.12 -12.32 -5.90
C ILE A 481 10.03 -13.59 -5.04
N TYR A 482 10.92 -13.76 -4.07
CA TYR A 482 10.93 -14.91 -3.17
C TYR A 482 9.59 -15.01 -2.42
N SER A 483 9.22 -14.00 -1.63
CA SER A 483 8.04 -14.05 -0.75
C SER A 483 6.73 -14.25 -1.51
N VAL A 484 6.59 -13.71 -2.73
CA VAL A 484 5.40 -13.96 -3.56
C VAL A 484 5.43 -15.38 -4.15
N LYS A 485 6.59 -15.90 -4.56
CA LYS A 485 6.71 -17.26 -5.13
C LYS A 485 6.67 -18.38 -4.07
N THR A 486 7.00 -18.10 -2.81
CA THR A 486 6.84 -19.05 -1.68
C THR A 486 5.44 -19.02 -1.08
N GLY A 487 4.69 -17.93 -1.26
CA GLY A 487 3.36 -17.73 -0.66
C GLY A 487 3.39 -16.99 0.68
N ASP A 488 4.54 -16.45 1.09
CA ASP A 488 4.71 -15.67 2.32
C ASP A 488 4.09 -14.25 2.22
N LEU A 489 3.72 -13.79 1.02
CA LEU A 489 3.18 -12.45 0.77
C LEU A 489 2.07 -12.44 -0.28
N ASP A 490 0.84 -12.11 0.13
CA ASP A 490 -0.23 -11.70 -0.78
C ASP A 490 -0.19 -10.17 -1.01
N LEU A 491 -0.04 -9.78 -2.27
CA LEU A 491 0.05 -8.37 -2.69
C LEU A 491 -1.30 -7.64 -2.65
N LYS A 492 -2.42 -8.35 -2.87
CA LYS A 492 -3.78 -7.77 -2.81
C LYS A 492 -4.16 -7.43 -1.38
N ASP A 493 -3.94 -8.36 -0.46
CA ASP A 493 -4.25 -8.14 0.96
C ASP A 493 -3.34 -7.05 1.55
N ARG A 494 -2.03 -7.09 1.24
CA ARG A 494 -1.09 -6.02 1.64
C ARG A 494 -1.50 -4.64 1.12
N PHE A 495 -1.94 -4.54 -0.14
CA PHE A 495 -2.43 -3.27 -0.69
C PHE A 495 -3.73 -2.84 0.01
N ARG A 496 -4.68 -3.76 0.22
CA ARG A 496 -5.97 -3.49 0.86
C ARG A 496 -5.80 -2.94 2.28
N ASP A 497 -4.86 -3.48 3.05
CA ASP A 497 -4.56 -2.98 4.39
C ASP A 497 -4.01 -1.56 4.37
N ILE A 498 -3.14 -1.20 3.42
CA ILE A 498 -2.64 0.16 3.25
C ILE A 498 -3.77 1.11 2.82
N ALA A 499 -4.54 0.72 1.80
CA ALA A 499 -5.66 1.50 1.28
C ALA A 499 -6.76 1.74 2.33
N ARG A 500 -6.99 0.82 3.28
CA ARG A 500 -7.95 1.00 4.40
C ARG A 500 -7.62 2.20 5.29
N PHE A 501 -6.34 2.58 5.41
CA PHE A 501 -5.90 3.71 6.21
C PHE A 501 -5.63 4.98 5.38
N ALA A 502 -5.71 4.91 4.05
CA ALA A 502 -5.72 6.10 3.21
C ALA A 502 -7.06 6.82 3.37
N LYS A 503 -7.04 8.14 3.58
CA LYS A 503 -8.27 8.94 3.56
C LYS A 503 -8.85 8.88 2.14
N SER A 504 -10.15 8.62 2.02
CA SER A 504 -10.85 8.47 0.74
C SER A 504 -11.14 9.80 0.01
N GLU A 505 -10.67 10.92 0.55
CA GLU A 505 -10.90 12.25 -0.01
C GLU A 505 -9.90 12.53 -1.15
N GLY A 506 -10.42 12.85 -2.34
CA GLY A 506 -9.60 13.35 -3.46
C GLY A 506 -8.92 12.30 -4.34
N LEU A 507 -9.66 11.29 -4.83
CA LEU A 507 -9.13 10.32 -5.83
C LEU A 507 -8.45 11.00 -7.05
N GLN A 508 -8.93 12.16 -7.49
CA GLN A 508 -8.29 12.92 -8.58
C GLN A 508 -6.92 13.51 -8.20
N ASP A 509 -6.73 13.91 -6.95
CA ASP A 509 -5.44 14.40 -6.46
C ASP A 509 -4.48 13.23 -6.20
N LEU A 510 -4.99 12.10 -5.70
CA LEU A 510 -4.25 10.83 -5.63
C LEU A 510 -3.77 10.39 -7.01
N ALA A 511 -4.65 10.37 -8.01
CA ALA A 511 -4.32 10.06 -9.40
C ALA A 511 -3.25 11.01 -9.97
N ARG A 512 -3.41 12.33 -9.79
CA ARG A 512 -2.45 13.33 -10.27
C ARG A 512 -1.07 13.13 -9.67
N SER A 513 -0.97 12.99 -8.35
CA SER A 513 0.32 12.81 -7.70
C SER A 513 0.92 11.43 -7.99
N PHE A 514 0.13 10.36 -8.04
CA PHE A 514 0.58 9.02 -8.45
C PHE A 514 1.19 9.04 -9.86
N LEU A 515 0.49 9.57 -10.86
CA LEU A 515 0.97 9.62 -12.25
C LEU A 515 2.23 10.49 -12.38
N SER A 516 2.26 11.64 -11.69
CA SER A 516 3.43 12.52 -11.63
C SER A 516 4.67 11.78 -11.15
N GLU A 517 4.59 11.08 -10.00
CA GLU A 517 5.72 10.31 -9.48
C GLU A 517 6.07 9.10 -10.35
N PHE A 518 5.06 8.39 -10.85
CA PHE A 518 5.23 7.21 -11.69
C PHE A 518 6.10 7.52 -12.92
N PHE A 519 5.80 8.63 -13.60
CA PHE A 519 6.50 9.05 -14.81
C PHE A 519 7.80 9.82 -14.52
N THR A 520 7.78 10.80 -13.61
CA THR A 520 8.96 11.65 -13.36
C THR A 520 10.02 10.98 -12.48
N GLY A 521 9.63 9.99 -11.68
CA GLY A 521 10.47 9.36 -10.65
C GLY A 521 10.91 10.31 -9.54
N ARG A 522 10.28 11.46 -9.39
CA ARG A 522 10.57 12.46 -8.35
C ARG A 522 9.50 12.42 -7.29
N ARG A 523 9.91 12.48 -6.02
CA ARG A 523 8.97 12.48 -4.91
C ARG A 523 8.17 13.80 -4.82
N GLY A 524 6.86 13.69 -4.59
CA GLY A 524 5.96 14.81 -4.35
C GLY A 524 6.08 15.45 -2.95
N SER A 525 5.09 16.26 -2.59
CA SER A 525 5.01 16.92 -1.28
C SER A 525 4.71 15.92 -0.16
N ASN A 526 5.13 16.23 1.07
CA ASN A 526 4.77 15.45 2.25
C ASN A 526 3.27 15.46 2.58
N HIS A 527 2.50 16.36 1.96
CA HIS A 527 1.05 16.47 2.13
C HIS A 527 0.25 15.81 0.98
N ASP A 528 0.91 15.29 -0.05
CA ASP A 528 0.19 14.70 -1.18
C ASP A 528 -0.52 13.39 -0.76
N PRO A 529 -1.76 13.13 -1.19
CA PRO A 529 -2.54 11.96 -0.73
C PRO A 529 -1.86 10.61 -1.02
N VAL A 530 -1.06 10.57 -2.09
CA VAL A 530 -0.21 9.43 -2.47
C VAL A 530 0.82 9.03 -1.38
N ARG A 531 1.16 9.91 -0.42
CA ARG A 531 2.09 9.57 0.69
C ARG A 531 1.58 8.42 1.57
N ALA A 532 0.27 8.17 1.60
CA ALA A 532 -0.30 6.99 2.27
C ALA A 532 0.27 5.66 1.71
N PHE A 533 0.74 5.68 0.47
CA PHE A 533 1.25 4.54 -0.27
C PHE A 533 2.80 4.51 -0.41
N ASP A 534 3.53 5.39 0.30
CA ASP A 534 5.01 5.41 0.31
C ASP A 534 5.60 4.01 0.58
N ALA A 535 4.92 3.22 1.42
CA ALA A 535 5.22 1.83 1.77
C ALA A 535 5.17 0.81 0.61
N LEU A 536 4.75 1.21 -0.60
CA LEU A 536 4.71 0.41 -1.83
C LEU A 536 5.75 0.84 -2.87
N THR A 537 6.54 1.88 -2.55
CA THR A 537 7.54 2.46 -3.46
C THR A 537 8.96 2.10 -3.06
N GLU A 538 9.91 2.24 -3.98
CA GLU A 538 11.33 2.19 -3.69
C GLU A 538 11.98 3.55 -3.94
N SER A 539 13.10 3.82 -3.27
CA SER A 539 13.87 5.06 -3.46
C SER A 539 15.27 4.67 -3.97
N PRO A 540 15.52 4.67 -5.29
CA PRO A 540 16.80 4.25 -5.87
C PRO A 540 17.97 5.17 -5.49
N ALA A 541 17.67 6.47 -5.30
CA ALA A 541 18.60 7.51 -4.88
C ALA A 541 17.84 8.58 -4.07
N LEU A 542 18.57 9.47 -3.40
CA LEU A 542 17.97 10.56 -2.61
C LEU A 542 17.07 11.45 -3.50
N GLY A 543 15.81 11.62 -3.12
CA GLY A 543 14.82 12.39 -3.88
C GLY A 543 14.14 11.61 -5.01
N GLU A 544 14.70 10.48 -5.43
CA GLU A 544 14.07 9.59 -6.41
C GLU A 544 13.07 8.63 -5.74
N ILE A 545 12.00 8.35 -6.47
CA ILE A 545 10.98 7.36 -6.14
C ILE A 545 10.66 6.51 -7.37
N ARG A 546 10.37 5.23 -7.17
CA ARG A 546 9.92 4.34 -8.24
C ARG A 546 8.78 3.45 -7.75
N TRP A 547 7.80 3.27 -8.62
CA TRP A 547 6.66 2.38 -8.39
C TRP A 547 6.95 0.99 -8.96
N ILE A 548 6.75 -0.05 -8.14
CA ILE A 548 6.88 -1.44 -8.60
C ILE A 548 5.59 -1.84 -9.33
N LEU A 549 5.71 -2.38 -10.54
CA LEU A 549 4.58 -2.77 -11.39
C LEU A 549 3.52 -3.63 -10.65
N ALA A 550 3.97 -4.58 -9.83
CA ALA A 550 3.10 -5.42 -9.01
C ALA A 550 2.17 -4.65 -8.04
N TYR A 551 2.55 -3.44 -7.61
CA TYR A 551 1.70 -2.54 -6.82
C TYR A 551 0.98 -1.50 -7.69
N VAL A 552 1.53 -1.13 -8.85
CA VAL A 552 0.89 -0.21 -9.81
C VAL A 552 -0.46 -0.76 -10.26
N GLY A 553 -0.56 -2.05 -10.59
CA GLY A 553 -1.83 -2.66 -10.98
C GLY A 553 -2.91 -2.52 -9.88
N ARG A 554 -2.51 -2.61 -8.61
CA ARG A 554 -3.41 -2.41 -7.46
C ARG A 554 -3.80 -0.95 -7.26
N MET A 555 -2.85 -0.02 -7.48
CA MET A 555 -3.14 1.41 -7.49
C MET A 555 -4.13 1.78 -8.60
N CYS A 556 -3.98 1.22 -9.82
CA CYS A 556 -4.93 1.41 -10.90
C CYS A 556 -6.34 0.94 -10.52
N CYS A 557 -6.50 -0.26 -9.94
CA CYS A 557 -7.80 -0.72 -9.44
C CYS A 557 -8.38 0.21 -8.34
N HIS A 558 -7.53 0.75 -7.46
CA HIS A 558 -7.96 1.69 -6.41
C HIS A 558 -8.38 3.07 -6.94
N LEU A 559 -7.83 3.46 -8.09
CA LEU A 559 -8.20 4.67 -8.84
C LEU A 559 -9.33 4.43 -9.86
N GLU A 560 -10.05 3.30 -9.75
CA GLU A 560 -11.16 2.90 -10.63
C GLU A 560 -10.74 2.65 -12.10
N TRP A 561 -9.43 2.49 -12.36
CA TRP A 561 -8.86 2.14 -13.66
C TRP A 561 -8.67 0.62 -13.80
N GLU A 562 -9.75 -0.13 -13.57
CA GLU A 562 -9.73 -1.60 -13.49
C GLU A 562 -9.05 -2.25 -14.70
N GLN A 563 -9.36 -1.79 -15.92
CA GLN A 563 -8.80 -2.35 -17.15
C GLN A 563 -7.27 -2.21 -17.24
N VAL A 564 -6.68 -1.13 -16.69
CA VAL A 564 -5.22 -0.98 -16.60
C VAL A 564 -4.63 -1.94 -15.57
N GLY A 565 -5.31 -2.11 -14.43
CA GLY A 565 -4.95 -3.08 -13.40
C GLY A 565 -4.94 -4.52 -13.93
N GLU A 566 -5.95 -4.89 -14.74
CA GLU A 566 -6.02 -6.19 -15.42
C GLU A 566 -4.86 -6.41 -16.40
N TRP A 567 -4.55 -5.43 -17.25
CA TRP A 567 -3.44 -5.53 -18.20
C TRP A 567 -2.09 -5.68 -17.48
N ILE A 568 -1.90 -5.02 -16.34
CA ILE A 568 -0.70 -5.19 -15.50
C ILE A 568 -0.66 -6.60 -14.88
N ASP A 569 -1.77 -7.09 -14.33
CA ASP A 569 -1.89 -8.45 -13.77
C ASP A 569 -1.75 -9.57 -14.83
N GLU A 570 -1.88 -9.24 -16.12
CA GLU A 570 -1.62 -10.15 -17.22
C GLU A 570 -0.12 -10.29 -17.60
N ILE A 571 0.76 -9.33 -17.25
CA ILE A 571 2.19 -9.37 -17.61
C ILE A 571 2.87 -10.70 -17.19
N PRO A 572 2.69 -11.22 -15.96
CA PRO A 572 3.21 -12.54 -15.58
C PRO A 572 2.70 -13.68 -16.46
N ARG A 573 1.44 -13.62 -16.94
CA ARG A 573 0.82 -14.69 -17.74
C ARG A 573 1.40 -14.77 -19.15
N TRP A 574 1.64 -13.63 -19.79
CA TRP A 574 2.23 -13.56 -21.14
C TRP A 574 3.69 -14.01 -21.16
N SER A 575 4.38 -13.88 -20.03
CA SER A 575 5.82 -14.12 -19.91
C SER A 575 6.28 -15.55 -20.22
N GLY A 576 5.40 -16.55 -20.15
CA GLY A 576 5.68 -17.92 -20.60
C GLY A 576 5.84 -18.07 -22.12
N LYS A 577 5.60 -17.01 -22.89
CA LYS A 577 5.69 -16.96 -24.36
C LYS A 577 6.74 -15.94 -24.81
N VAL A 578 7.96 -16.02 -24.28
CA VAL A 578 9.04 -15.03 -24.46
C VAL A 578 9.30 -14.66 -25.94
N GLU A 579 9.14 -15.59 -26.87
CA GLU A 579 9.33 -15.33 -28.31
C GLU A 579 8.21 -14.51 -28.97
N SER A 580 7.10 -14.26 -28.28
CA SER A 580 5.93 -13.61 -28.89
C SER A 580 5.99 -12.08 -28.89
N GLY A 581 6.78 -11.45 -28.03
CA GLY A 581 6.86 -9.99 -27.89
C GLY A 581 5.59 -9.31 -27.32
N GLN A 582 4.59 -10.09 -26.90
CA GLN A 582 3.32 -9.61 -26.31
C GLN A 582 3.49 -9.00 -24.91
N ASP A 583 4.51 -9.45 -24.22
CA ASP A 583 4.98 -8.94 -22.95
C ASP A 583 5.38 -7.46 -23.05
N TRP A 584 6.16 -7.12 -24.07
CA TRP A 584 6.62 -5.77 -24.34
C TRP A 584 5.48 -4.88 -24.84
N GLU A 585 4.66 -5.43 -25.72
CA GLU A 585 3.38 -4.86 -26.16
C GLU A 585 2.50 -4.46 -24.96
N THR A 586 2.43 -5.31 -23.92
CA THR A 586 1.69 -5.02 -22.67
C THR A 586 2.33 -3.88 -21.86
N VAL A 587 3.66 -3.82 -21.75
CA VAL A 587 4.36 -2.71 -21.07
C VAL A 587 4.10 -1.37 -21.77
N VAL A 588 4.15 -1.35 -23.10
CA VAL A 588 3.87 -0.13 -23.89
C VAL A 588 2.39 0.26 -23.82
N LEU A 589 1.47 -0.71 -23.82
CA LEU A 589 0.04 -0.50 -23.60
C LEU A 589 -0.23 0.16 -22.23
N VAL A 590 0.34 -0.38 -21.15
CA VAL A 590 0.22 0.18 -19.80
C VAL A 590 0.76 1.62 -19.74
N ALA A 591 1.91 1.88 -20.36
CA ALA A 591 2.46 3.23 -20.46
C ALA A 591 1.50 4.19 -21.19
N LEU A 592 0.95 3.77 -22.34
CA LEU A 592 -0.01 4.56 -23.12
C LEU A 592 -1.25 4.91 -22.28
N CYS A 593 -1.88 3.93 -21.63
CA CYS A 593 -3.10 4.16 -20.86
C CYS A 593 -2.87 5.11 -19.69
N LEU A 594 -1.75 4.95 -18.97
CA LEU A 594 -1.37 5.87 -17.89
C LEU A 594 -1.05 7.28 -18.42
N ARG A 595 -0.46 7.42 -19.62
CA ARG A 595 -0.26 8.72 -20.29
C ARG A 595 -1.59 9.36 -20.72
N CYS A 596 -2.56 8.56 -21.16
CA CYS A 596 -3.91 9.05 -21.46
C CYS A 596 -4.60 9.60 -20.20
N HIS A 597 -4.52 8.89 -19.06
CA HIS A 597 -5.03 9.42 -17.78
C HIS A 597 -4.24 10.66 -17.31
N GLU A 598 -2.91 10.70 -17.47
CA GLU A 598 -2.09 11.87 -17.13
C GLU A 598 -2.53 13.15 -17.89
N ALA A 599 -2.95 13.01 -19.16
CA ALA A 599 -3.48 14.11 -19.95
C ALA A 599 -4.76 14.73 -19.37
N MET A 600 -5.52 14.00 -18.53
CA MET A 600 -6.69 14.53 -17.80
C MET A 600 -6.28 15.49 -16.67
N TYR A 601 -5.07 15.36 -16.11
CA TYR A 601 -4.66 16.09 -14.90
C TYR A 601 -3.56 17.13 -15.15
N SER A 602 -2.70 16.90 -16.15
CA SER A 602 -1.53 17.73 -16.45
C SER A 602 -1.48 18.13 -17.94
N SER A 603 -0.29 18.40 -18.49
CA SER A 603 -0.11 18.61 -19.94
C SER A 603 0.10 17.25 -20.61
N PRO A 604 -0.54 16.94 -21.75
CA PRO A 604 -0.37 15.67 -22.43
C PRO A 604 1.08 15.47 -22.88
N HIS A 605 1.62 14.27 -22.68
CA HIS A 605 2.95 13.91 -23.19
C HIS A 605 3.00 14.01 -24.72
N GLU A 606 4.08 14.56 -25.28
CA GLU A 606 4.18 14.94 -26.70
C GLU A 606 3.92 13.77 -27.67
N LEU A 607 4.30 12.55 -27.29
CA LEU A 607 4.06 11.34 -28.09
C LEU A 607 2.61 10.83 -28.08
N LEU A 608 1.70 11.42 -27.30
CA LEU A 608 0.25 11.25 -27.54
C LEU A 608 -0.19 11.94 -28.84
N LYS A 609 0.66 12.86 -29.35
CA LYS A 609 0.53 13.58 -30.64
C LYS A 609 -0.79 14.34 -30.80
N LEU A 610 -1.46 14.67 -29.69
CA LEU A 610 -2.75 15.37 -29.69
C LEU A 610 -2.69 16.67 -30.51
N PRO A 611 -3.79 17.04 -31.20
CA PRO A 611 -3.79 18.20 -32.10
C PRO A 611 -3.45 19.50 -31.37
N ARG A 612 -2.84 20.46 -32.08
CA ARG A 612 -2.51 21.78 -31.51
C ARG A 612 -3.79 22.45 -30.98
N GLY A 613 -3.76 22.90 -29.72
CA GLY A 613 -4.94 23.44 -29.05
C GLY A 613 -5.95 22.39 -28.57
N ALA A 614 -5.55 21.10 -28.48
CA ALA A 614 -6.34 20.07 -27.82
C ALA A 614 -6.74 20.52 -26.40
N ARG A 615 -8.02 20.39 -26.10
CA ARG A 615 -8.54 20.53 -24.73
C ARG A 615 -8.19 19.28 -23.94
N ARG A 616 -7.81 19.46 -22.67
CA ARG A 616 -7.67 18.41 -21.65
C ARG A 616 -8.85 17.42 -21.74
N PRO A 617 -8.61 16.10 -21.91
CA PRO A 617 -9.65 15.08 -21.89
C PRO A 617 -10.47 15.16 -20.59
N ALA A 618 -11.80 15.10 -20.73
CA ALA A 618 -12.73 14.91 -19.63
C ALA A 618 -12.82 13.43 -19.23
N ASP A 619 -12.50 12.50 -20.13
CA ASP A 619 -12.62 11.06 -19.93
C ASP A 619 -11.59 10.25 -20.75
N VAL A 620 -11.32 9.02 -20.30
CA VAL A 620 -10.42 8.05 -20.93
C VAL A 620 -11.07 6.67 -20.98
N HIS A 621 -11.41 6.21 -22.18
CA HIS A 621 -12.02 4.90 -22.41
C HIS A 621 -10.96 3.87 -22.80
N LEU A 622 -11.01 2.66 -22.22
CA LEU A 622 -10.03 1.60 -22.44
C LEU A 622 -10.75 0.34 -22.92
N MET A 623 -10.60 0.00 -24.21
CA MET A 623 -11.42 -1.04 -24.86
C MET A 623 -10.58 -2.13 -25.49
N ARG A 624 -10.97 -3.39 -25.28
CA ARG A 624 -10.54 -4.53 -26.10
C ARG A 624 -11.51 -4.65 -27.29
N VAL A 625 -11.03 -4.37 -28.51
CA VAL A 625 -11.84 -4.44 -29.74
C VAL A 625 -12.08 -5.91 -30.13
N PRO A 626 -13.32 -6.34 -30.44
CA PRO A 626 -13.61 -7.72 -30.86
C PRO A 626 -12.82 -8.15 -32.11
N GLN A 627 -12.46 -9.43 -32.20
CA GLN A 627 -11.55 -9.95 -33.24
C GLN A 627 -12.12 -9.82 -34.66
N GLU A 628 -13.44 -9.83 -34.79
CA GLU A 628 -14.23 -9.58 -35.99
C GLU A 628 -14.11 -8.14 -36.49
N ASN A 629 -13.90 -7.17 -35.59
CA ASN A 629 -13.68 -5.75 -35.89
C ASN A 629 -12.18 -5.36 -35.96
N CYS A 630 -11.27 -6.34 -35.89
CA CYS A 630 -9.81 -6.15 -35.86
C CYS A 630 -9.11 -6.51 -37.20
N SER A 631 -9.76 -6.29 -38.34
CA SER A 631 -9.14 -6.55 -39.66
C SER A 631 -8.11 -5.48 -40.05
N GLY A 632 -8.29 -4.24 -39.59
CA GLY A 632 -7.32 -3.15 -39.69
C GLY A 632 -7.70 -1.91 -38.86
N PRO A 633 -6.86 -0.86 -38.85
CA PRO A 633 -7.09 0.35 -38.06
C PRO A 633 -8.42 1.05 -38.37
N SER A 634 -8.83 1.04 -39.65
CA SER A 634 -10.10 1.62 -40.09
C SER A 634 -11.32 0.91 -39.52
N ASP A 635 -11.27 -0.42 -39.38
CA ASP A 635 -12.38 -1.23 -38.87
C ASP A 635 -12.53 -1.06 -37.35
N MET A 636 -11.39 -0.98 -36.64
CA MET A 636 -11.36 -0.67 -35.21
C MET A 636 -11.93 0.74 -34.93
N LEU A 637 -11.63 1.71 -35.80
CA LEU A 637 -12.18 3.06 -35.70
C LEU A 637 -13.68 3.11 -36.04
N ALA A 638 -14.13 2.33 -37.03
CA ALA A 638 -15.55 2.23 -37.37
C ALA A 638 -16.35 1.66 -36.18
N TRP A 639 -15.89 0.52 -35.62
CA TRP A 639 -16.47 -0.08 -34.42
C TRP A 639 -16.47 0.86 -33.21
N TRP A 640 -15.40 1.65 -33.01
CA TRP A 640 -15.36 2.64 -31.93
C TRP A 640 -16.42 3.74 -32.09
N LYS A 641 -16.66 4.20 -33.32
CA LYS A 641 -17.68 5.24 -33.61
C LYS A 641 -19.12 4.77 -33.37
N GLU A 642 -19.35 3.47 -33.27
CA GLU A 642 -20.64 2.88 -32.91
C GLU A 642 -20.87 2.81 -31.39
N GLN A 643 -19.84 3.04 -30.57
CA GLN A 643 -19.94 2.99 -29.11
C GLN A 643 -20.61 4.26 -28.55
N PRO A 644 -21.40 4.15 -27.47
CA PRO A 644 -21.96 5.33 -26.81
C PRO A 644 -20.87 6.12 -26.07
N ILE A 645 -20.67 7.37 -26.47
CA ILE A 645 -19.66 8.26 -25.87
C ILE A 645 -20.36 9.31 -25.00
N PRO A 646 -20.20 9.28 -23.67
CA PRO A 646 -20.96 10.14 -22.76
C PRO A 646 -20.43 11.58 -22.69
N THR A 647 -19.13 11.78 -22.95
CA THR A 647 -18.40 13.01 -22.61
C THR A 647 -17.39 13.39 -23.69
N TYR A 648 -17.14 14.69 -23.81
CA TYR A 648 -16.16 15.27 -24.73
C TYR A 648 -15.43 16.43 -24.06
N PRO A 649 -14.13 16.65 -24.32
CA PRO A 649 -13.24 15.82 -25.13
C PRO A 649 -12.89 14.48 -24.45
N TYR A 650 -12.59 13.43 -25.21
CA TYR A 650 -12.15 12.13 -24.66
C TYR A 650 -10.87 11.62 -25.33
N ILE A 651 -10.20 10.64 -24.70
CA ILE A 651 -9.26 9.73 -25.36
C ILE A 651 -9.78 8.29 -25.24
N ALA A 652 -9.82 7.52 -26.32
CA ALA A 652 -10.13 6.10 -26.29
C ALA A 652 -8.91 5.29 -26.72
N VAL A 653 -8.47 4.33 -25.91
CA VAL A 653 -7.41 3.38 -26.23
C VAL A 653 -8.05 2.05 -26.65
N LEU A 654 -7.69 1.59 -27.85
CA LEU A 654 -8.29 0.47 -28.56
C LEU A 654 -7.23 -0.62 -28.77
N SER A 655 -7.29 -1.67 -27.96
CA SER A 655 -6.40 -2.84 -28.07
C SER A 655 -7.12 -3.96 -28.84
N PRO A 656 -6.54 -4.53 -29.91
CA PRO A 656 -7.18 -5.57 -30.71
C PRO A 656 -7.16 -6.91 -29.96
N ASN A 657 -8.33 -7.55 -29.82
CA ASN A 657 -8.45 -8.85 -29.15
C ASN A 657 -8.03 -10.01 -30.08
N GLY A 658 -6.74 -10.10 -30.41
CA GLY A 658 -6.14 -11.23 -31.11
C GLY A 658 -5.11 -10.87 -32.18
N THR A 659 -4.57 -11.90 -32.84
CA THR A 659 -3.40 -11.78 -33.73
C THR A 659 -3.69 -11.26 -35.15
N LYS A 660 -4.91 -10.79 -35.44
CA LYS A 660 -5.33 -10.44 -36.82
C LYS A 660 -4.77 -9.10 -37.31
N THR A 661 -4.50 -8.15 -36.42
CA THR A 661 -3.86 -6.88 -36.80
C THR A 661 -2.37 -7.11 -37.11
N SER A 662 -2.07 -7.30 -38.38
CA SER A 662 -0.70 -7.49 -38.86
C SER A 662 0.19 -6.28 -38.61
N ILE A 663 -0.36 -5.07 -38.74
CA ILE A 663 0.39 -3.79 -38.76
C ILE A 663 0.38 -2.97 -37.46
N ILE A 664 -0.64 -3.11 -36.59
CA ILE A 664 -0.77 -2.35 -35.34
C ILE A 664 -1.02 -3.27 -34.15
N ASP A 665 -0.57 -2.85 -32.96
CA ASP A 665 -0.75 -3.57 -31.70
C ASP A 665 -1.66 -2.81 -30.72
N VAL A 666 -1.73 -1.48 -30.81
CA VAL A 666 -2.77 -0.66 -30.15
C VAL A 666 -3.03 0.61 -30.95
N MET A 667 -4.22 1.19 -30.82
CA MET A 667 -4.59 2.48 -31.38
C MET A 667 -5.18 3.37 -30.30
N TRP A 668 -5.05 4.70 -30.40
CA TRP A 668 -5.88 5.63 -29.63
C TRP A 668 -6.51 6.70 -30.50
N VAL A 669 -7.67 7.15 -30.03
CA VAL A 669 -8.54 8.11 -30.69
C VAL A 669 -8.74 9.27 -29.73
N TYR A 670 -8.49 10.50 -30.18
CA TYR A 670 -8.90 11.72 -29.48
C TYR A 670 -10.00 12.41 -30.29
N GLN A 671 -11.04 12.87 -29.61
CA GLN A 671 -12.09 13.67 -30.24
C GLN A 671 -12.50 14.81 -29.30
N LYS A 672 -12.56 16.02 -29.84
CA LYS A 672 -12.78 17.25 -29.07
C LYS A 672 -14.25 17.46 -28.68
N GLU A 673 -15.15 17.10 -29.59
CA GLU A 673 -16.61 17.30 -29.56
C GLU A 673 -17.24 16.38 -30.62
N ALA A 674 -18.52 16.01 -30.48
CA ALA A 674 -19.15 14.96 -31.30
C ALA A 674 -19.09 15.21 -32.82
N ALA A 675 -19.16 16.48 -33.25
CA ALA A 675 -19.11 16.86 -34.66
C ALA A 675 -17.67 17.01 -35.21
N ALA A 676 -16.63 17.00 -34.36
CA ALA A 676 -15.25 17.15 -34.80
C ALA A 676 -14.67 15.83 -35.31
N ASN A 677 -13.77 15.92 -36.29
CA ASN A 677 -13.00 14.78 -36.78
C ASN A 677 -12.17 14.15 -35.65
N CYS A 678 -12.18 12.82 -35.60
CA CYS A 678 -11.31 12.03 -34.74
C CYS A 678 -9.84 12.23 -35.14
N PHE A 679 -8.96 12.51 -34.18
CA PHE A 679 -7.52 12.38 -34.35
C PHE A 679 -7.12 10.96 -33.92
N VAL A 680 -6.36 10.25 -34.76
CA VAL A 680 -6.08 8.82 -34.58
C VAL A 680 -4.59 8.54 -34.73
N THR A 681 -4.02 7.91 -33.71
CA THR A 681 -2.63 7.44 -33.74
C THR A 681 -2.60 5.97 -33.36
N ALA A 682 -1.75 5.18 -34.01
CA ALA A 682 -1.52 3.79 -33.67
C ALA A 682 -0.07 3.51 -33.32
N ILE A 683 0.14 2.48 -32.49
CA ILE A 683 1.45 1.96 -32.14
C ILE A 683 1.60 0.56 -32.71
N GLN A 684 2.82 0.27 -33.14
CA GLN A 684 3.31 -1.09 -33.21
C GLN A 684 4.55 -1.22 -32.33
N ALA A 685 4.47 -2.06 -31.31
CA ALA A 685 5.48 -2.29 -30.30
C ALA A 685 6.07 -3.72 -30.37
N LYS A 686 5.27 -4.70 -30.79
CA LYS A 686 5.56 -6.13 -30.63
C LYS A 686 6.93 -6.53 -31.18
N LEU A 687 7.77 -7.07 -30.30
CA LEU A 687 9.10 -7.55 -30.65
C LEU A 687 9.03 -8.66 -31.70
N GLY A 688 10.00 -8.71 -32.62
CA GLY A 688 10.06 -9.73 -33.67
C GLY A 688 9.12 -9.53 -34.87
N LYS A 689 8.09 -8.67 -34.81
CA LYS A 689 7.34 -8.29 -36.02
C LYS A 689 8.27 -7.60 -37.04
N ALA A 690 8.08 -7.87 -38.33
CA ALA A 690 8.74 -7.09 -39.39
C ALA A 690 8.28 -5.62 -39.35
N ILE A 691 9.10 -4.68 -39.85
CA ILE A 691 8.68 -3.27 -40.03
C ILE A 691 7.45 -3.26 -40.98
N PRO A 692 6.44 -2.40 -40.77
CA PRO A 692 5.26 -2.34 -41.63
C PRO A 692 5.67 -2.04 -43.07
N LYS A 693 5.15 -2.83 -44.02
CA LYS A 693 5.30 -2.61 -45.46
C LYS A 693 4.10 -1.87 -46.07
N GLN A 694 3.26 -1.28 -45.21
CA GLN A 694 2.04 -0.58 -45.57
C GLN A 694 2.02 0.74 -44.82
N ASP A 695 1.70 1.82 -45.52
CA ASP A 695 1.46 3.13 -44.90
C ASP A 695 0.24 3.10 -43.98
N MET A 696 0.24 3.97 -42.97
CA MET A 696 -0.95 4.22 -42.18
C MET A 696 -2.07 4.85 -43.02
N PRO A 697 -3.35 4.49 -42.77
CA PRO A 697 -4.49 5.08 -43.46
C PRO A 697 -4.51 6.62 -43.41
N GLN A 698 -5.18 7.23 -44.38
CA GLN A 698 -5.25 8.69 -44.47
C GLN A 698 -5.94 9.29 -43.22
N GLY A 699 -5.30 10.30 -42.64
CA GLY A 699 -5.74 10.91 -41.37
C GLY A 699 -5.23 10.21 -40.10
N MET A 700 -4.45 9.13 -40.23
CA MET A 700 -3.85 8.42 -39.08
C MET A 700 -2.33 8.59 -39.04
N LEU A 701 -1.77 8.61 -37.83
CA LEU A 701 -0.32 8.56 -37.57
C LEU A 701 0.07 7.19 -36.99
N GLY A 702 1.24 6.67 -37.34
CA GLY A 702 1.80 5.43 -36.78
C GLY A 702 3.10 5.70 -36.03
N LEU A 703 3.26 5.15 -34.83
CA LEU A 703 4.48 5.21 -34.04
C LEU A 703 5.09 3.81 -33.89
N LEU A 704 6.42 3.71 -34.01
CA LEU A 704 7.15 2.45 -33.87
C LEU A 704 7.88 2.40 -32.51
N PHE A 705 7.30 1.68 -31.56
CA PHE A 705 7.84 1.47 -30.20
C PHE A 705 8.78 0.25 -30.19
N ARG A 706 9.86 0.37 -30.96
CA ARG A 706 10.83 -0.70 -31.25
C ARG A 706 12.23 -0.31 -30.77
N GLY A 707 13.12 -1.30 -30.74
CA GLY A 707 14.53 -1.12 -30.36
C GLY A 707 15.32 -0.41 -31.45
N GLN A 708 16.60 -0.76 -31.61
CA GLN A 708 17.54 -0.12 -32.55
C GLN A 708 16.84 0.41 -33.81
N ALA A 709 16.69 1.74 -33.86
CA ALA A 709 16.21 2.41 -35.06
C ALA A 709 17.13 2.03 -36.22
N PRO A 710 16.60 1.80 -37.44
CA PRO A 710 17.44 1.46 -38.57
C PRO A 710 18.51 2.53 -38.74
N ALA A 711 19.78 2.11 -38.78
CA ALA A 711 20.89 3.00 -39.12
C ALA A 711 20.52 3.75 -40.41
N ALA A 712 20.79 5.06 -40.45
CA ALA A 712 20.09 6.09 -41.25
C ALA A 712 20.27 6.01 -42.79
N THR A 713 20.20 4.82 -43.35
CA THR A 713 20.40 4.45 -44.74
C THR A 713 19.20 3.61 -45.20
N ARG A 714 18.32 4.22 -46.00
CA ARG A 714 17.04 3.68 -46.50
C ARG A 714 15.95 3.48 -45.44
N VAL A 715 15.45 4.60 -44.94
CA VAL A 715 14.00 4.73 -44.76
C VAL A 715 13.45 5.14 -46.13
N ASP A 716 12.85 4.20 -46.88
CA ASP A 716 11.85 4.59 -47.88
C ASP A 716 10.80 5.44 -47.14
N PRO A 717 10.36 6.59 -47.68
CA PRO A 717 9.53 7.53 -46.94
C PRO A 717 8.09 7.03 -46.83
N TRP A 718 7.86 6.03 -45.98
CA TRP A 718 6.54 5.63 -45.47
C TRP A 718 5.98 6.81 -44.68
N GLN A 719 5.22 7.69 -45.35
CA GLN A 719 5.06 9.10 -44.98
C GLN A 719 4.32 9.35 -43.65
N ARG A 720 3.93 8.30 -42.93
CA ARG A 720 3.12 8.35 -41.70
C ARG A 720 3.58 7.40 -40.58
N TRP A 721 4.75 6.76 -40.71
CA TRP A 721 5.36 5.99 -39.62
C TRP A 721 6.54 6.75 -39.01
N GLU A 722 6.44 7.10 -37.74
CA GLU A 722 7.48 7.78 -36.97
C GLU A 722 8.26 6.75 -36.13
N TYR A 723 9.59 6.72 -36.30
CA TYR A 723 10.49 5.99 -35.42
C TYR A 723 10.83 6.86 -34.21
N LEU A 724 10.64 6.31 -33.02
CA LEU A 724 11.00 7.00 -31.78
C LEU A 724 12.48 6.82 -31.46
N THR A 725 13.10 7.86 -30.91
CA THR A 725 14.46 7.72 -30.34
C THR A 725 14.40 6.97 -29.02
N ALA A 726 15.56 6.46 -28.58
CA ALA A 726 15.70 5.83 -27.28
C ALA A 726 15.31 6.79 -26.12
N ARG A 727 15.58 8.08 -26.29
CA ARG A 727 15.17 9.15 -25.35
C ARG A 727 13.67 9.39 -25.34
N ASP A 728 13.02 9.49 -26.50
CA ASP A 728 11.56 9.63 -26.60
C ASP A 728 10.85 8.45 -25.92
N PHE A 729 11.39 7.26 -26.16
CA PHE A 729 10.92 6.02 -25.59
C PHE A 729 11.04 6.00 -24.05
N ALA A 730 12.21 6.35 -23.49
CA ALA A 730 12.40 6.46 -22.04
C ALA A 730 11.51 7.55 -21.42
N SER A 731 11.32 8.68 -22.12
CA SER A 731 10.39 9.73 -21.69
C SER A 731 8.97 9.19 -21.61
N PHE A 732 8.48 8.51 -22.65
CA PHE A 732 7.10 7.98 -22.69
C PHE A 732 6.81 6.98 -21.56
N LEU A 733 7.69 5.99 -21.39
CA LEU A 733 7.58 5.02 -20.29
C LEU A 733 7.66 5.69 -18.91
N GLY A 734 8.53 6.69 -18.78
CA GLY A 734 8.88 7.30 -17.50
C GLY A 734 9.62 6.36 -16.55
N LYS A 735 10.06 6.91 -15.42
CA LYS A 735 11.06 6.29 -14.52
C LYS A 735 10.62 4.96 -13.91
N SER A 736 9.32 4.73 -13.73
CA SER A 736 8.81 3.46 -13.16
C SER A 736 8.82 2.31 -14.17
N LEU A 737 8.58 2.58 -15.46
CA LEU A 737 8.62 1.56 -16.50
C LEU A 737 9.97 1.45 -17.22
N THR A 738 10.90 2.41 -17.08
CA THR A 738 12.22 2.31 -17.75
C THR A 738 13.01 1.05 -17.34
N ALA A 739 12.75 0.49 -16.15
CA ALA A 739 13.35 -0.76 -15.70
C ALA A 739 12.80 -2.02 -16.43
N ALA A 740 11.73 -1.88 -17.22
CA ALA A 740 11.13 -2.92 -18.05
C ALA A 740 11.72 -3.00 -19.46
N CYS A 741 12.57 -2.05 -19.85
CA CYS A 741 13.20 -2.02 -21.17
C CYS A 741 14.05 -3.29 -21.42
N PRO A 742 13.93 -3.95 -22.58
CA PRO A 742 14.78 -5.08 -22.94
C PRO A 742 16.26 -4.67 -22.96
N GLY A 743 17.10 -5.35 -22.17
CA GLY A 743 18.53 -5.03 -22.02
C GLY A 743 19.38 -5.24 -23.28
N ASN A 744 18.81 -5.79 -24.36
CA ASN A 744 19.45 -5.89 -25.69
C ASN A 744 19.16 -4.67 -26.59
N TRP A 745 18.38 -3.70 -26.13
CA TRP A 745 18.28 -2.40 -26.77
C TRP A 745 19.53 -1.58 -26.44
N PRO A 746 19.99 -0.67 -27.33
CA PRO A 746 21.13 0.18 -27.04
C PRO A 746 20.87 0.94 -25.74
N SER A 747 21.88 1.07 -24.89
CA SER A 747 21.73 1.66 -23.57
C SER A 747 21.07 3.03 -23.68
N LEU A 748 20.07 3.28 -22.83
CA LEU A 748 19.31 4.55 -22.76
C LEU A 748 20.15 5.71 -22.17
N THR A 749 21.46 5.61 -22.32
CA THR A 749 22.48 6.56 -21.92
C THR A 749 22.82 7.41 -23.14
N ASP A 750 22.33 8.65 -23.15
CA ASP A 750 22.93 9.74 -23.92
C ASP A 750 24.42 9.93 -23.51
#